data_AF-A0A550CBT0-F1
#
_entry.id   AF-A0A550CBT0-F1
#
_cell.length_a   1.000
_cell.length_b   1.000
_cell.length_c   1.000
_cell.angle_alpha   90.00
_cell.angle_beta   90.00
_cell.angle_gamma   90.00
#
_symmetry.space_group_name_H-M   'P 1'
#
loop_
_entity.id
_entity.type
_entity.pdbx_description
1 polymer ?
#
loop_
_entity_poly.entity_id
_entity_poly.type
_entity_poly.pdbx_seq_one_letter_code
_entity_poly.pdbx_strand_id
1 'polypeptide(L)'
;MAHKYSEEDSELIDQLYELAKKNRKLVRSSLHDAPADPNIKVRSWKMSEFKYYQIPSPFPTLARGIFTVDMPPESGVKHRIVARGYDKFFNIGEVPWTTWSSLESHTSAPYTLSLKSNGCIIFIAALTQDKLLVTSKHAIGSVKDEGEEEDKPTRSHAEAGEQWLRKYLFQKKRTEADLAKVLWDKNWTAVAELCDDNFEEHVLRIPPELTGLHLHGINVATKRFDTLPQAEVDAFADEWGFIKTLSTAVDTIAEVREFTNEVSKTGIWQGQPVEGFVVRTHVTEPPTKGKADPSVSPYEPGSSFFFKVKFDEPYMMYRDWREVTKSLLTAQKKGDMSAKGVPKSKMRRAETRVYVEWAMREIKRNPKAFEQYHLNKGIIATRDMFLEWLKTPEGKKALAQEKGRRASSPMPEAKGGEASGATKKPFGKTIIVPVAIPGCGKTAVAVALQHIFGFSHTQSDDVAGKKAAPVFVKNVLNLLKKHDVVIADKNNHLKQHRQQLRDAVAQMDPPVRLLALNWSLDKPNATIHRICGDRVQARGENHQTLRADNTKSHEDVIWMFINNTQELTDSEVDAVVDMDMADPMEDAIKRAVDGVVRVLGLPAPSPEKLQEGIAAALGYKPKVKKAAEPKLEKAKAKAQDKPPRYFGLLAEVNLKQALGEAFDAQPKQAEFWRELHDGSRVTARPHVTIVHSKSLPAEGELWERCRALHELPVPPLFRFTVRHVIWNGRVMALPVEDLVLEEETGQAQEGADFVAKLNHEARDKLHVTVGTRGSNVAPVEAKDMVEKWRKGDKKVSVLDLKEPLVVKGRIKGMWN
;
A
#
# COMPACT_ATOMS: atom_id res chain seq x y z
N MET A 1 -46.46 14.91 8.35
CA MET A 1 -45.83 14.29 9.54
C MET A 1 -44.42 14.83 9.60
N ALA A 2 -44.10 15.56 10.68
CA ALA A 2 -42.73 15.94 11.04
C ALA A 2 -41.89 14.68 11.30
N HIS A 3 -40.63 14.84 11.72
CA HIS A 3 -39.74 13.73 12.12
C HIS A 3 -39.03 13.10 10.91
N LYS A 4 -37.74 12.81 10.99
CA LYS A 4 -37.15 12.09 12.11
C LYS A 4 -35.87 12.76 12.57
N TYR A 5 -35.96 13.49 13.67
CA TYR A 5 -34.86 13.43 14.63
C TYR A 5 -34.52 11.94 14.82
N SER A 6 -33.29 11.60 14.52
CA SER A 6 -32.73 10.28 14.76
C SER A 6 -31.76 10.47 15.92
N GLU A 7 -31.97 9.73 17.00
CA GLU A 7 -31.08 9.76 18.15
C GLU A 7 -29.67 9.33 17.74
N GLU A 8 -29.54 8.27 16.93
CA GLU A 8 -28.25 7.83 16.39
C GLU A 8 -27.56 8.89 15.53
N ASP A 9 -28.32 9.63 14.72
CA ASP A 9 -27.76 10.71 13.89
C ASP A 9 -27.28 11.86 14.77
N SER A 10 -28.06 12.24 15.79
CA SER A 10 -27.69 13.28 16.73
C SER A 10 -26.45 12.90 17.55
N GLU A 11 -26.39 11.66 18.05
CA GLU A 11 -25.24 11.12 18.77
C GLU A 11 -23.97 11.13 17.93
N LEU A 12 -24.06 10.83 16.62
CA LEU A 12 -22.91 10.97 15.71
C LEU A 12 -22.39 12.42 15.71
N ILE A 13 -23.29 13.40 15.67
CA ILE A 13 -22.91 14.81 15.67
C ILE A 13 -22.32 15.22 17.02
N ASP A 14 -22.85 14.72 18.13
CA ASP A 14 -22.26 14.91 19.47
C ASP A 14 -20.83 14.36 19.55
N GLN A 15 -20.59 13.16 19.01
CA GLN A 15 -19.24 12.58 18.93
C GLN A 15 -18.29 13.44 18.08
N LEU A 16 -18.78 14.05 17.00
CA LEU A 16 -17.99 15.00 16.20
C LEU A 16 -17.69 16.29 16.97
N TYR A 17 -18.64 16.83 17.74
CA TYR A 17 -18.40 17.98 18.63
C TYR A 17 -17.33 17.66 19.68
N GLU A 18 -17.44 16.51 20.34
CA GLU A 18 -16.45 16.08 21.32
C GLU A 18 -15.05 15.95 20.70
N LEU A 19 -14.96 15.30 19.53
CA LEU A 19 -13.69 15.09 18.85
C LEU A 19 -13.08 16.41 18.38
N ALA A 20 -13.89 17.35 17.89
CA ALA A 20 -13.44 18.69 17.51
C ALA A 20 -12.96 19.50 18.74
N LYS A 21 -13.62 19.37 19.89
CA LYS A 21 -13.19 19.99 21.16
C LYS A 21 -11.85 19.40 21.64
N LYS A 22 -11.73 18.07 21.63
CA LYS A 22 -10.52 17.34 22.04
C LYS A 22 -9.34 17.60 21.10
N ASN A 23 -9.57 17.65 19.78
CA ASN A 23 -8.51 17.84 18.79
C ASN A 23 -9.01 18.55 17.50
N ARG A 24 -8.95 19.88 17.50
CA ARG A 24 -9.31 20.73 16.34
C ARG A 24 -8.50 20.48 15.05
N LYS A 25 -7.38 19.75 15.12
CA LYS A 25 -6.61 19.36 13.92
C LYS A 25 -7.19 18.11 13.24
N LEU A 26 -7.95 17.28 13.97
CA LEU A 26 -8.60 16.08 13.44
C LEU A 26 -9.96 16.40 12.79
N VAL A 27 -10.81 17.15 13.50
CA VAL A 27 -12.12 17.58 13.02
C VAL A 27 -12.25 19.08 13.21
N ARG A 28 -12.63 19.78 12.14
CA ARG A 28 -13.01 21.20 12.15
C ARG A 28 -14.48 21.32 11.78
N SER A 29 -15.14 22.32 12.32
CA SER A 29 -16.46 22.71 11.87
C SER A 29 -16.55 24.21 11.65
N SER A 30 -17.36 24.60 10.68
CA SER A 30 -17.63 25.99 10.30
C SER A 30 -19.14 26.18 10.26
N LEU A 31 -19.62 27.26 10.88
CA LEU A 31 -21.03 27.61 10.88
C LEU A 31 -21.27 28.65 9.78
N HIS A 32 -22.32 28.46 9.00
CA HIS A 32 -22.68 29.30 7.86
C HIS A 32 -24.15 29.66 7.90
N ASP A 33 -24.47 30.85 7.40
CA ASP A 33 -25.85 31.26 7.16
C ASP A 33 -26.32 30.60 5.88
N ALA A 34 -27.47 29.92 5.91
CA ALA A 34 -27.96 29.23 4.72
C ALA A 34 -28.39 30.27 3.66
N PRO A 35 -27.93 30.15 2.40
CA PRO A 35 -28.27 31.13 1.35
C PRO A 35 -29.78 31.29 1.12
N ALA A 36 -30.55 30.20 1.20
CA ALA A 36 -32.01 30.23 1.03
C ALA A 36 -32.78 30.72 2.28
N ASP A 37 -32.14 30.73 3.45
CA ASP A 37 -32.70 31.27 4.70
C ASP A 37 -31.58 31.62 5.71
N PRO A 38 -31.13 32.88 5.74
CA PRO A 38 -30.02 33.29 6.61
C PRO A 38 -30.26 33.11 8.12
N ASN A 39 -31.52 32.92 8.53
CA ASN A 39 -31.88 32.62 9.92
C ASN A 39 -31.51 31.18 10.32
N ILE A 40 -31.40 30.27 9.34
CA ILE A 40 -31.01 28.88 9.58
C ILE A 40 -29.48 28.79 9.49
N LYS A 41 -28.85 28.39 10.59
CA LYS A 41 -27.40 28.18 10.66
C LYS A 41 -27.06 26.74 10.32
N VAL A 42 -26.29 26.54 9.25
CA VAL A 42 -25.83 25.23 8.78
C VAL A 42 -24.37 25.06 9.14
N ARG A 43 -24.04 23.94 9.78
CA ARG A 43 -22.68 23.59 10.15
C ARG A 43 -22.08 22.61 9.15
N SER A 44 -20.94 22.98 8.57
CA SER A 44 -20.10 22.11 7.75
C SER A 44 -19.05 21.42 8.61
N TRP A 45 -18.88 20.11 8.46
CA TRP A 45 -17.83 19.36 9.16
C TRP A 45 -16.73 18.92 8.19
N LYS A 46 -15.48 19.11 8.61
CA LYS A 46 -14.28 18.79 7.85
C LYS A 46 -13.32 17.96 8.68
N MET A 47 -13.18 16.69 8.32
CA MET A 47 -12.21 15.77 8.87
C MET A 47 -10.86 15.86 8.14
N SER A 48 -9.77 15.53 8.83
CA SER A 48 -8.43 15.46 8.24
C SER A 48 -8.28 14.29 7.27
N GLU A 49 -7.97 14.57 5.99
CA GLU A 49 -7.96 13.57 4.92
C GLU A 49 -6.99 12.39 5.15
N PHE A 50 -5.79 12.65 5.68
CA PHE A 50 -4.80 11.58 5.91
C PHE A 50 -5.19 10.62 7.03
N LYS A 51 -6.14 11.02 7.89
CA LYS A 51 -6.55 10.22 9.04
C LYS A 51 -7.61 9.17 8.72
N TYR A 52 -8.25 9.25 7.55
CA TYR A 52 -9.09 8.16 7.06
C TYR A 52 -8.30 6.87 6.75
N TYR A 53 -6.97 6.95 6.57
CA TYR A 53 -6.09 5.80 6.33
C TYR A 53 -5.64 5.11 7.63
N GLN A 54 -5.92 5.71 8.79
CA GLN A 54 -5.59 5.12 10.08
C GLN A 54 -6.65 4.06 10.41
N ILE A 55 -6.20 2.86 10.82
CA ILE A 55 -7.08 1.71 11.06
C ILE A 55 -6.88 1.25 12.52
N PRO A 56 -7.93 1.26 13.35
CA PRO A 56 -9.28 1.77 13.07
C PRO A 56 -9.32 3.29 12.84
N SER A 57 -10.33 3.76 12.09
CA SER A 57 -10.53 5.19 11.84
C SER A 57 -10.71 5.94 13.16
N PRO A 58 -10.05 7.09 13.36
CA PRO A 58 -10.25 7.92 14.54
C PRO A 58 -11.56 8.71 14.50
N PHE A 59 -12.33 8.62 13.40
CA PHE A 59 -13.58 9.34 13.20
C PHE A 59 -14.78 8.43 13.46
N PRO A 60 -15.87 8.96 14.04
CA PRO A 60 -17.09 8.20 14.30
C PRO A 60 -17.92 7.91 13.02
N THR A 61 -17.53 8.48 11.88
CA THR A 61 -18.11 8.24 10.56
C THR A 61 -17.04 8.37 9.48
N LEU A 62 -17.23 7.68 8.36
CA LEU A 62 -16.41 7.85 7.16
C LEU A 62 -16.97 8.91 6.21
N ALA A 63 -18.11 9.53 6.53
CA ALA A 63 -18.77 10.52 5.69
C ALA A 63 -17.81 11.65 5.28
N ARG A 64 -17.82 11.99 3.99
CA ARG A 64 -16.97 13.02 3.38
C ARG A 64 -17.85 14.10 2.76
N GLY A 65 -18.10 15.14 3.55
CA GLY A 65 -19.05 16.21 3.24
C GLY A 65 -20.33 15.98 4.02
N ILE A 66 -20.40 16.50 5.24
CA ILE A 66 -21.56 16.35 6.12
C ILE A 66 -21.94 17.73 6.66
N PHE A 67 -23.23 18.05 6.55
CA PHE A 67 -23.80 19.33 6.90
C PHE A 67 -24.97 19.13 7.85
N THR A 68 -25.00 19.88 8.94
CA THR A 68 -25.99 19.69 10.02
C THR A 68 -26.64 21.00 10.42
N VAL A 69 -27.84 20.92 10.99
CA VAL A 69 -28.51 22.02 11.67
C VAL A 69 -28.85 21.61 13.10
N ASP A 70 -28.84 22.59 14.00
CA ASP A 70 -29.33 22.41 15.36
C ASP A 70 -30.84 22.60 15.36
N MET A 71 -31.57 21.67 15.99
CA MET A 71 -33.02 21.69 16.10
C MET A 71 -33.47 22.52 17.33
N PRO A 72 -34.71 23.03 17.36
CA PRO A 72 -35.18 23.92 18.43
C PRO A 72 -35.10 23.33 19.85
N PRO A 73 -34.99 24.18 20.90
CA PRO A 73 -34.59 23.78 22.26
C PRO A 73 -35.61 22.99 23.06
N GLU A 74 -36.87 22.91 22.63
CA GLU A 74 -37.98 22.24 23.34
C GLU A 74 -37.73 20.74 23.60
N SER A 75 -36.66 20.18 23.03
CA SER A 75 -36.27 18.78 23.12
C SER A 75 -34.85 18.54 23.69
N GLY A 76 -34.18 19.57 24.20
CA GLY A 76 -32.72 19.55 24.38
C GLY A 76 -31.98 19.85 23.06
N VAL A 77 -30.65 20.03 23.11
CA VAL A 77 -29.85 20.24 21.89
C VAL A 77 -29.87 18.94 21.08
N LYS A 78 -30.53 18.98 19.93
CA LYS A 78 -30.67 17.86 19.00
C LYS A 78 -30.18 18.27 17.62
N HIS A 79 -29.50 17.38 16.91
CA HIS A 79 -28.91 17.68 15.60
C HIS A 79 -29.65 16.94 14.49
N ARG A 80 -29.79 17.58 13.31
CA ARG A 80 -30.25 16.94 12.08
C ARG A 80 -29.15 17.00 11.02
N ILE A 81 -28.88 15.88 10.37
CA ILE A 81 -28.06 15.82 9.16
C ILE A 81 -28.90 16.34 7.99
N VAL A 82 -28.48 17.45 7.38
CA VAL A 82 -29.15 18.06 6.22
C VAL A 82 -28.62 17.48 4.93
N ALA A 83 -27.30 17.44 4.77
CA ALA A 83 -26.66 16.87 3.60
C ALA A 83 -25.57 15.89 4.03
N ARG A 84 -25.54 14.72 3.38
CA ARG A 84 -24.56 13.66 3.61
C ARG A 84 -23.97 13.17 2.29
N GLY A 85 -22.71 13.49 2.06
CA GLY A 85 -21.90 12.93 0.99
C GLY A 85 -21.60 11.45 1.20
N TYR A 86 -20.89 10.84 0.25
CA TYR A 86 -20.45 9.45 0.40
C TYR A 86 -19.48 9.28 1.57
N ASP A 87 -19.31 8.03 2.01
CA ASP A 87 -18.15 7.70 2.81
C ASP A 87 -16.85 7.84 2.00
N LYS A 88 -15.74 8.09 2.69
CA LYS A 88 -14.42 8.09 2.06
C LYS A 88 -14.13 6.69 1.51
N PHE A 89 -14.05 6.61 0.18
CA PHE A 89 -13.65 5.42 -0.54
C PHE A 89 -12.23 5.51 -1.11
N PHE A 90 -11.61 4.34 -1.26
CA PHE A 90 -10.19 4.16 -1.52
C PHE A 90 -9.94 3.45 -2.84
N ASN A 91 -8.73 3.63 -3.39
CA ASN A 91 -8.27 2.92 -4.58
C ASN A 91 -8.04 1.47 -4.24
N ILE A 92 -8.09 0.60 -5.25
CA ILE A 92 -7.58 -0.76 -5.08
C ILE A 92 -6.18 -0.74 -4.42
N GLY A 93 -6.02 -1.52 -3.37
CA GLY A 93 -4.78 -1.70 -2.61
C GLY A 93 -4.40 -0.53 -1.69
N GLU A 94 -5.22 0.51 -1.58
CA GLU A 94 -4.89 1.71 -0.77
C GLU A 94 -5.16 1.50 0.73
N VAL A 95 -6.12 0.62 1.08
CA VAL A 95 -6.41 0.16 2.44
C VAL A 95 -6.71 -1.35 2.44
N PRO A 96 -6.57 -2.08 3.56
CA PRO A 96 -6.70 -3.54 3.63
C PRO A 96 -8.00 -4.08 3.01
N TRP A 97 -9.13 -3.40 3.23
CA TRP A 97 -10.45 -3.79 2.72
C TRP A 97 -10.73 -3.41 1.25
N THR A 98 -9.71 -2.91 0.53
CA THR A 98 -9.80 -2.59 -0.91
C THR A 98 -8.79 -3.38 -1.74
N THR A 99 -8.20 -4.44 -1.18
CA THR A 99 -7.45 -5.41 -1.98
C THR A 99 -8.43 -6.25 -2.81
N TRP A 100 -8.01 -6.76 -3.97
CA TRP A 100 -8.87 -7.61 -4.81
C TRP A 100 -9.44 -8.81 -4.03
N SER A 101 -8.60 -9.46 -3.23
CA SER A 101 -9.00 -10.58 -2.37
C SER A 101 -10.04 -10.17 -1.32
N SER A 102 -9.87 -9.02 -0.67
CA SER A 102 -10.85 -8.53 0.31
C SER A 102 -12.17 -8.15 -0.35
N LEU A 103 -12.15 -7.52 -1.52
CA LEU A 103 -13.37 -7.17 -2.26
C LEU A 103 -14.13 -8.43 -2.69
N GLU A 104 -13.44 -9.43 -3.24
CA GLU A 104 -14.04 -10.69 -3.67
C GLU A 104 -14.67 -11.46 -2.51
N SER A 105 -14.07 -11.37 -1.32
CA SER A 105 -14.62 -12.01 -0.12
C SER A 105 -15.77 -11.21 0.49
N HIS A 106 -15.68 -9.87 0.62
CA HIS A 106 -16.56 -9.07 1.50
C HIS A 106 -17.65 -8.25 0.80
N THR A 107 -17.72 -8.32 -0.52
CA THR A 107 -18.72 -7.61 -1.31
C THR A 107 -19.45 -8.56 -2.24
N SER A 108 -20.61 -8.15 -2.76
CA SER A 108 -21.33 -8.96 -3.74
C SER A 108 -21.96 -8.13 -4.86
N ALA A 109 -22.40 -8.84 -5.89
CA ALA A 109 -23.22 -8.28 -6.94
C ALA A 109 -24.43 -7.52 -6.38
N PRO A 110 -24.93 -6.50 -7.11
CA PRO A 110 -24.37 -6.01 -8.38
C PRO A 110 -23.15 -5.11 -8.17
N TYR A 111 -22.13 -5.27 -9.01
CA TYR A 111 -21.00 -4.33 -9.09
C TYR A 111 -21.29 -3.29 -10.17
N THR A 112 -21.75 -2.13 -9.75
CA THR A 112 -22.01 -1.02 -10.69
C THR A 112 -20.76 -0.18 -10.86
N LEU A 113 -20.16 -0.23 -12.04
CA LEU A 113 -19.06 0.64 -12.42
C LEU A 113 -19.63 1.92 -13.02
N SER A 114 -19.54 3.00 -12.27
CA SER A 114 -19.90 4.35 -12.73
C SER A 114 -18.66 5.11 -13.19
N LEU A 115 -18.77 5.82 -14.30
CA LEU A 115 -17.69 6.67 -14.82
C LEU A 115 -17.31 7.68 -13.74
N LYS A 116 -16.02 7.75 -13.43
CA LYS A 116 -15.53 8.74 -12.48
C LYS A 116 -15.42 10.09 -13.18
N SER A 117 -16.50 10.86 -13.18
CA SER A 117 -16.55 12.20 -13.80
C SER A 117 -15.45 13.11 -13.25
N ASN A 118 -14.99 14.02 -14.10
CA ASN A 118 -13.85 14.87 -13.84
C ASN A 118 -14.32 16.31 -13.59
N GLY A 119 -14.70 16.62 -12.36
CA GLY A 119 -15.23 17.92 -12.01
C GLY A 119 -15.13 18.21 -10.51
N CYS A 120 -16.12 18.91 -10.00
CA CYS A 120 -16.24 19.17 -8.57
C CYS A 120 -17.59 18.72 -7.99
N ILE A 121 -17.54 18.09 -6.81
CA ILE A 121 -18.72 17.54 -6.18
C ILE A 121 -19.65 18.62 -5.62
N ILE A 122 -20.95 18.47 -5.90
CA ILE A 122 -22.06 19.30 -5.44
C ILE A 122 -23.06 18.42 -4.69
N PHE A 123 -23.46 18.87 -3.50
CA PHE A 123 -24.54 18.26 -2.73
C PHE A 123 -25.79 19.13 -2.82
N ILE A 124 -26.93 18.51 -3.07
CA ILE A 124 -28.24 19.16 -3.14
C ILE A 124 -29.16 18.44 -2.17
N ALA A 125 -29.62 19.13 -1.13
CA ALA A 125 -30.47 18.57 -0.09
C ALA A 125 -31.57 19.56 0.31
N ALA A 126 -32.51 19.11 1.13
CA ALA A 126 -33.60 19.95 1.62
C ALA A 126 -33.25 20.64 2.95
N LEU A 127 -33.15 21.96 2.93
CA LEU A 127 -32.98 22.78 4.14
C LEU A 127 -34.29 22.80 4.94
N THR A 128 -35.40 23.03 4.25
CA THR A 128 -36.79 22.95 4.73
C THR A 128 -37.62 22.19 3.69
N GLN A 129 -38.94 22.05 3.90
CA GLN A 129 -39.83 21.37 2.94
C GLN A 129 -39.91 22.06 1.58
N ASP A 130 -39.53 23.33 1.50
CA ASP A 130 -39.68 24.21 0.34
C ASP A 130 -38.39 24.94 -0.04
N LYS A 131 -37.29 24.76 0.72
CA LYS A 131 -35.99 25.40 0.44
C LYS A 131 -34.89 24.36 0.32
N LEU A 132 -34.04 24.56 -0.68
CA LEU A 132 -32.86 23.73 -0.92
C LEU A 132 -31.63 24.26 -0.18
N LEU A 133 -30.73 23.33 0.10
CA LEU A 133 -29.34 23.59 0.45
C LEU A 133 -28.47 23.03 -0.68
N VAL A 134 -27.75 23.90 -1.38
CA VAL A 134 -26.75 23.53 -2.38
C VAL A 134 -25.36 23.82 -1.82
N THR A 135 -24.50 22.82 -1.77
CA THR A 135 -23.13 22.97 -1.22
C THR A 135 -22.10 22.35 -2.13
N SER A 136 -20.87 22.85 -2.03
CA SER A 136 -19.69 22.11 -2.48
C SER A 136 -19.24 21.15 -1.39
N LYS A 137 -18.10 20.48 -1.58
CA LYS A 137 -17.57 19.52 -0.61
C LYS A 137 -17.59 19.98 0.87
N HIS A 138 -17.23 21.23 1.14
CA HIS A 138 -17.14 21.78 2.51
C HIS A 138 -17.65 23.22 2.66
N ALA A 139 -18.12 23.87 1.60
CA ALA A 139 -18.49 25.27 1.60
C ALA A 139 -19.91 25.49 1.09
N ILE A 140 -20.56 26.52 1.63
CA ILE A 140 -21.94 26.94 1.35
C ILE A 140 -21.92 28.39 0.90
N GLY A 141 -22.64 28.72 -0.19
CA GLY A 141 -22.80 30.10 -0.68
C GLY A 141 -21.49 30.73 -1.18
N SER A 142 -21.48 32.07 -1.23
CA SER A 142 -20.32 32.88 -1.64
C SER A 142 -19.19 32.78 -0.60
N VAL A 143 -17.95 32.60 -1.05
CA VAL A 143 -16.77 32.66 -0.16
C VAL A 143 -16.47 34.14 0.10
N LYS A 144 -16.71 34.61 1.33
CA LYS A 144 -16.15 35.87 1.82
C LYS A 144 -14.81 35.54 2.49
N ASP A 145 -13.72 35.60 1.75
CA ASP A 145 -12.40 35.50 2.38
C ASP A 145 -12.12 36.81 3.12
N GLU A 146 -12.05 36.73 4.45
CA GLU A 146 -11.52 37.80 5.30
C GLU A 146 -10.00 37.90 5.07
N GLY A 147 -9.58 38.57 3.99
CA GLY A 147 -8.17 38.91 3.77
C GLY A 147 -7.64 38.98 2.34
N GLU A 148 -8.45 38.76 1.31
CA GLU A 148 -8.04 39.00 -0.08
C GLU A 148 -8.80 40.20 -0.68
N GLU A 149 -8.07 41.05 -1.40
CA GLU A 149 -8.53 42.32 -1.99
C GLU A 149 -9.89 42.18 -2.71
N GLU A 150 -10.74 43.19 -2.54
CA GLU A 150 -12.16 43.29 -2.97
C GLU A 150 -12.44 43.15 -4.49
N ASP A 151 -11.49 42.71 -5.30
CA ASP A 151 -11.54 42.84 -6.77
C ASP A 151 -11.46 41.50 -7.53
N LYS A 152 -12.36 40.55 -7.21
CA LYS A 152 -12.94 39.58 -8.20
C LYS A 152 -14.03 38.69 -7.58
N PRO A 153 -15.30 38.75 -8.06
CA PRO A 153 -16.34 37.82 -7.66
C PRO A 153 -16.14 36.50 -8.41
N THR A 154 -15.21 35.66 -7.95
CA THR A 154 -15.12 34.29 -8.45
C THR A 154 -16.27 33.49 -7.83
N ARG A 155 -17.31 33.25 -8.63
CA ARG A 155 -18.48 32.44 -8.24
C ARG A 155 -18.02 31.17 -7.53
N SER A 156 -18.63 30.84 -6.39
CA SER A 156 -18.27 29.63 -5.66
C SER A 156 -18.76 28.37 -6.40
N HIS A 157 -18.15 27.23 -6.09
CA HIS A 157 -18.56 25.95 -6.65
C HIS A 157 -20.04 25.63 -6.35
N ALA A 158 -20.50 25.96 -5.14
CA ALA A 158 -21.88 25.78 -4.73
C ALA A 158 -22.83 26.65 -5.56
N GLU A 159 -22.48 27.93 -5.75
CA GLU A 159 -23.27 28.86 -6.57
C GLU A 159 -23.31 28.42 -8.04
N ALA A 160 -22.20 27.91 -8.59
CA ALA A 160 -22.15 27.39 -9.96
C ALA A 160 -23.06 26.17 -10.13
N GLY A 161 -23.03 25.24 -9.17
CA GLY A 161 -23.96 24.11 -9.13
C GLY A 161 -25.42 24.55 -9.03
N GLU A 162 -25.72 25.52 -8.16
CA GLU A 162 -27.07 26.08 -8.00
C GLU A 162 -27.59 26.73 -9.30
N GLN A 163 -26.71 27.37 -10.08
CA GLN A 163 -27.08 27.92 -11.39
C GLN A 163 -27.58 26.85 -12.35
N TRP A 164 -26.82 25.76 -12.45
CA TRP A 164 -27.14 24.65 -13.32
C TRP A 164 -28.43 23.98 -12.86
N LEU A 165 -28.62 23.83 -11.56
CA LEU A 165 -29.86 23.30 -11.00
C LEU A 165 -31.07 24.15 -11.38
N ARG A 166 -31.00 25.48 -11.21
CA ARG A 166 -32.07 26.42 -11.61
C ARG A 166 -32.39 26.31 -13.10
N LYS A 167 -31.37 26.14 -13.94
CA LYS A 167 -31.55 25.93 -15.39
C LYS A 167 -32.33 24.65 -15.68
N TYR A 168 -32.02 23.53 -15.02
CA TYR A 168 -32.75 22.27 -15.22
C TYR A 168 -34.19 22.35 -14.72
N LEU A 169 -34.41 22.94 -13.53
CA LEU A 169 -35.75 23.13 -12.97
C LEU A 169 -36.63 23.97 -13.90
N PHE A 170 -36.09 25.07 -14.43
CA PHE A 170 -36.77 25.88 -15.43
C PHE A 170 -37.14 25.08 -16.69
N GLN A 171 -36.19 24.30 -17.24
CA GLN A 171 -36.42 23.45 -18.41
C GLN A 171 -37.48 22.36 -18.17
N LYS A 172 -37.52 21.80 -16.95
CA LYS A 172 -38.49 20.79 -16.53
C LYS A 172 -39.81 21.39 -16.04
N LYS A 173 -39.96 22.71 -16.04
CA LYS A 173 -41.12 23.44 -15.51
C LYS A 173 -41.44 23.07 -14.06
N ARG A 174 -40.39 22.92 -13.25
CA ARG A 174 -40.46 22.64 -11.80
C ARG A 174 -39.81 23.78 -11.02
N THR A 175 -40.09 23.83 -9.73
CA THR A 175 -39.55 24.84 -8.81
C THR A 175 -38.52 24.23 -7.86
N GLU A 176 -37.73 25.09 -7.19
CA GLU A 176 -36.84 24.65 -6.11
C GLU A 176 -37.62 24.00 -4.96
N ALA A 177 -38.82 24.51 -4.66
CA ALA A 177 -39.70 23.98 -3.63
C ALA A 177 -40.18 22.55 -3.96
N ASP A 178 -40.46 22.25 -5.24
CA ASP A 178 -40.83 20.89 -5.65
C ASP A 178 -39.69 19.89 -5.36
N LEU A 179 -38.45 20.27 -5.70
CA LEU A 179 -37.28 19.44 -5.46
C LEU A 179 -36.97 19.32 -3.96
N ALA A 180 -37.06 20.43 -3.22
CA ALA A 180 -36.88 20.45 -1.77
C ALA A 180 -37.87 19.52 -1.09
N LYS A 181 -39.14 19.54 -1.54
CA LYS A 181 -40.19 18.67 -1.01
C LYS A 181 -39.84 17.20 -1.19
N VAL A 182 -39.41 16.78 -2.38
CA VAL A 182 -39.06 15.37 -2.62
C VAL A 182 -37.84 14.94 -1.80
N LEU A 183 -36.78 15.76 -1.79
CA LEU A 183 -35.58 15.48 -1.00
C LEU A 183 -35.87 15.46 0.51
N TRP A 184 -36.78 16.33 0.98
CA TRP A 184 -37.23 16.36 2.36
C TRP A 184 -38.02 15.11 2.73
N ASP A 185 -39.06 14.78 1.95
CA ASP A 185 -39.98 13.67 2.22
C ASP A 185 -39.25 12.31 2.23
N LYS A 186 -38.14 12.21 1.48
CA LYS A 186 -37.32 10.99 1.39
C LYS A 186 -36.05 11.02 2.25
N ASN A 187 -35.74 12.15 2.91
CA ASN A 187 -34.50 12.40 3.63
C ASN A 187 -33.25 12.14 2.76
N TRP A 188 -33.24 12.72 1.55
CA TRP A 188 -32.21 12.47 0.53
C TRP A 188 -31.27 13.65 0.33
N THR A 189 -30.02 13.32 0.00
CA THR A 189 -29.01 14.22 -0.56
C THR A 189 -28.70 13.75 -1.97
N ALA A 190 -29.05 14.54 -2.99
CA ALA A 190 -28.59 14.32 -4.35
C ALA A 190 -27.11 14.75 -4.46
N VAL A 191 -26.30 13.91 -5.09
CA VAL A 191 -24.85 14.08 -5.24
C VAL A 191 -24.50 14.10 -6.73
N ALA A 192 -23.97 15.24 -7.18
CA ALA A 192 -23.59 15.44 -8.57
C ALA A 192 -22.15 15.94 -8.70
N GLU A 193 -21.54 15.68 -9.85
CA GLU A 193 -20.27 16.27 -10.24
C GLU A 193 -20.57 17.41 -11.22
N LEU A 194 -20.17 18.63 -10.88
CA LEU A 194 -20.20 19.77 -11.80
C LEU A 194 -19.01 19.67 -12.75
N CYS A 195 -19.30 19.38 -14.01
CA CYS A 195 -18.36 19.29 -15.12
C CYS A 195 -18.64 20.45 -16.09
N ASP A 196 -17.87 21.53 -15.98
CA ASP A 196 -18.07 22.73 -16.80
C ASP A 196 -16.74 23.45 -17.04
N ASP A 197 -16.13 23.18 -18.20
CA ASP A 197 -14.87 23.80 -18.62
C ASP A 197 -14.99 25.33 -18.78
N ASN A 198 -16.20 25.92 -18.88
CA ASN A 198 -16.41 27.37 -18.85
C ASN A 198 -16.45 27.94 -17.43
N PHE A 199 -16.72 27.11 -16.41
CA PHE A 199 -16.54 27.46 -14.99
C PHE A 199 -15.12 27.13 -14.49
N GLU A 200 -14.67 25.88 -14.58
CA GLU A 200 -13.35 25.41 -14.12
C GLU A 200 -12.90 24.18 -14.96
N GLU A 201 -11.74 24.25 -15.62
CA GLU A 201 -11.19 23.09 -16.32
C GLU A 201 -10.46 22.15 -15.34
N HIS A 202 -10.68 20.85 -15.46
CA HIS A 202 -10.01 19.87 -14.61
C HIS A 202 -8.79 19.21 -15.29
N VAL A 203 -8.94 17.99 -15.81
CA VAL A 203 -7.88 17.23 -16.49
C VAL A 203 -8.37 16.72 -17.83
N LEU A 204 -9.60 16.22 -17.90
CA LEU A 204 -10.25 15.73 -19.10
C LEU A 204 -11.18 16.80 -19.64
N ARG A 205 -11.26 16.91 -20.97
CA ARG A 205 -12.14 17.87 -21.64
C ARG A 205 -13.58 17.40 -21.49
N ILE A 206 -14.47 18.33 -21.15
CA ILE A 206 -15.91 18.09 -21.09
C ILE A 206 -16.54 18.69 -22.35
N PRO A 207 -17.17 17.88 -23.21
CA PRO A 207 -17.81 18.42 -24.40
C PRO A 207 -19.08 19.21 -24.02
N PRO A 208 -19.55 20.16 -24.87
CA PRO A 208 -20.67 21.03 -24.55
C PRO A 208 -21.96 20.30 -24.14
N GLU A 209 -22.24 19.16 -24.76
CA GLU A 209 -23.41 18.32 -24.48
C GLU A 209 -23.34 17.58 -23.14
N LEU A 210 -22.13 17.43 -22.57
CA LEU A 210 -21.89 16.87 -21.24
C LEU A 210 -21.53 17.95 -20.21
N THR A 211 -21.69 19.23 -20.56
CA THR A 211 -21.40 20.33 -19.63
C THR A 211 -22.59 20.54 -18.70
N GLY A 212 -22.38 20.38 -17.39
CA GLY A 212 -23.45 20.49 -16.39
C GLY A 212 -23.22 19.66 -15.12
N LEU A 213 -24.32 19.24 -14.48
CA LEU A 213 -24.30 18.42 -13.26
C LEU A 213 -24.56 16.96 -13.63
N HIS A 214 -23.53 16.15 -13.48
CA HIS A 214 -23.60 14.70 -13.65
C HIS A 214 -24.08 14.08 -12.36
N LEU A 215 -25.34 13.66 -12.30
CA LEU A 215 -25.88 13.03 -11.11
C LEU A 215 -25.30 11.62 -11.00
N HIS A 216 -24.55 11.38 -9.94
CA HIS A 216 -23.89 10.11 -9.69
C HIS A 216 -24.29 9.51 -8.35
N GLY A 217 -25.23 10.06 -7.61
CA GLY A 217 -25.86 9.30 -6.53
C GLY A 217 -26.86 10.09 -5.73
N ILE A 218 -27.61 9.35 -4.91
CA ILE A 218 -28.58 9.91 -3.98
C ILE A 218 -28.36 9.15 -2.68
N ASN A 219 -27.94 9.86 -1.64
CA ASN A 219 -27.66 9.28 -0.33
C ASN A 219 -28.81 9.57 0.61
N VAL A 220 -29.09 8.66 1.53
CA VAL A 220 -29.95 8.96 2.68
C VAL A 220 -29.14 9.80 3.68
N ALA A 221 -29.72 10.90 4.17
CA ALA A 221 -29.06 11.82 5.09
C ALA A 221 -29.12 11.31 6.54
N THR A 222 -28.42 10.22 6.82
CA THR A 222 -28.34 9.55 8.13
C THR A 222 -26.88 9.23 8.50
N LYS A 223 -26.66 8.71 9.71
CA LYS A 223 -25.37 8.24 10.21
C LYS A 223 -24.73 7.16 9.33
N ARG A 224 -25.54 6.22 8.86
CA ARG A 224 -25.11 5.05 8.07
C ARG A 224 -24.92 5.42 6.60
N PHE A 225 -24.02 4.73 5.91
CA PHE A 225 -23.91 4.88 4.47
C PHE A 225 -24.97 4.06 3.76
N ASP A 226 -26.00 4.76 3.28
CA ASP A 226 -27.02 4.21 2.40
C ASP A 226 -27.17 5.10 1.14
N THR A 227 -27.15 4.48 -0.03
CA THR A 227 -27.20 5.14 -1.34
C THR A 227 -28.09 4.38 -2.30
N LEU A 228 -28.85 5.10 -3.12
CA LEU A 228 -29.78 4.47 -4.04
C LEU A 228 -29.07 3.70 -5.16
N PRO A 229 -29.69 2.60 -5.66
CA PRO A 229 -29.25 1.92 -6.86
C PRO A 229 -29.15 2.87 -8.05
N GLN A 230 -28.23 2.58 -8.97
CA GLN A 230 -27.96 3.45 -10.12
C GLN A 230 -29.19 3.68 -11.02
N ALA A 231 -30.06 2.69 -11.18
CA ALA A 231 -31.30 2.84 -11.95
C ALA A 231 -32.24 3.91 -11.38
N GLU A 232 -32.33 4.02 -10.05
CA GLU A 232 -33.12 5.06 -9.38
C GLU A 232 -32.46 6.44 -9.50
N VAL A 233 -31.12 6.47 -9.44
CA VAL A 233 -30.35 7.70 -9.70
C VAL A 233 -30.57 8.19 -11.12
N ASP A 234 -30.54 7.30 -12.11
CA ASP A 234 -30.77 7.62 -13.52
C ASP A 234 -32.21 8.09 -13.76
N ALA A 235 -33.20 7.44 -13.16
CA ALA A 235 -34.59 7.86 -13.22
C ALA A 235 -34.79 9.26 -12.61
N PHE A 236 -34.15 9.53 -11.47
CA PHE A 236 -34.17 10.86 -10.86
C PHE A 236 -33.46 11.90 -11.73
N ALA A 237 -32.35 11.54 -12.36
CA ALA A 237 -31.65 12.41 -13.30
C ALA A 237 -32.55 12.79 -14.48
N ASP A 238 -33.21 11.81 -15.10
CA ASP A 238 -34.15 12.02 -16.21
C ASP A 238 -35.36 12.87 -15.78
N GLU A 239 -35.88 12.64 -14.58
CA GLU A 239 -37.03 13.38 -14.03
C GLU A 239 -36.68 14.86 -13.81
N TRP A 240 -35.54 15.15 -13.20
CA TRP A 240 -35.15 16.50 -12.76
C TRP A 240 -34.21 17.24 -13.72
N GLY A 241 -33.76 16.58 -14.79
CA GLY A 241 -32.97 17.18 -15.86
C GLY A 241 -31.45 17.17 -15.63
N PHE A 242 -30.96 16.34 -14.70
CA PHE A 242 -29.51 16.15 -14.54
C PHE A 242 -28.92 15.33 -15.70
N ILE A 243 -27.60 15.44 -15.88
CA ILE A 243 -26.87 14.57 -16.80
C ILE A 243 -26.67 13.21 -16.12
N LYS A 244 -27.01 12.12 -16.81
CA LYS A 244 -26.79 10.77 -16.30
C LYS A 244 -25.30 10.42 -16.31
N THR A 245 -24.83 9.85 -15.22
CA THR A 245 -23.46 9.33 -15.14
C THR A 245 -23.42 7.97 -15.82
N LEU A 246 -22.60 7.84 -16.86
CA LEU A 246 -22.49 6.58 -17.59
C LEU A 246 -22.06 5.46 -16.64
N SER A 247 -22.76 4.33 -16.71
CA SER A 247 -22.55 3.21 -15.81
C SER A 247 -22.81 1.86 -16.49
N THR A 248 -22.20 0.81 -15.95
CA THR A 248 -22.45 -0.59 -16.33
C THR A 248 -22.44 -1.45 -15.08
N ALA A 249 -23.16 -2.58 -15.11
CA ALA A 249 -23.17 -3.54 -14.04
C ALA A 249 -22.50 -4.84 -14.48
N VAL A 250 -21.79 -5.48 -13.56
CA VAL A 250 -21.26 -6.84 -13.68
C VAL A 250 -21.53 -7.58 -12.38
N ASP A 251 -21.44 -8.90 -12.38
CA ASP A 251 -21.87 -9.74 -11.26
C ASP A 251 -20.70 -10.22 -10.39
N THR A 252 -19.44 -10.05 -10.85
CA THR A 252 -18.27 -10.52 -10.11
C THR A 252 -17.12 -9.50 -10.06
N ILE A 253 -16.29 -9.58 -9.00
CA ILE A 253 -15.04 -8.82 -8.91
C ILE A 253 -14.06 -9.18 -10.04
N ALA A 254 -14.07 -10.42 -10.50
CA ALA A 254 -13.26 -10.85 -11.64
C ALA A 254 -13.62 -10.06 -12.90
N GLU A 255 -14.91 -9.91 -13.20
CA GLU A 255 -15.41 -9.10 -14.32
C GLU A 255 -15.12 -7.61 -14.13
N VAL A 256 -15.21 -7.07 -12.89
CA VAL A 256 -14.79 -5.69 -12.60
C VAL A 256 -13.34 -5.48 -13.01
N ARG A 257 -12.45 -6.40 -12.63
CA ARG A 257 -11.02 -6.34 -12.94
C ARG A 257 -10.77 -6.47 -14.43
N GLU A 258 -11.42 -7.41 -15.11
CA GLU A 258 -11.29 -7.61 -16.55
C GLU A 258 -11.75 -6.38 -17.33
N PHE A 259 -12.96 -5.89 -17.04
CA PHE A 259 -13.53 -4.71 -17.67
C PHE A 259 -12.64 -3.48 -17.49
N THR A 260 -12.20 -3.21 -16.26
CA THR A 260 -11.35 -2.04 -15.97
C THR A 260 -9.96 -2.16 -16.63
N ASN A 261 -9.39 -3.37 -16.69
CA ASN A 261 -8.14 -3.62 -17.40
C ASN A 261 -8.29 -3.35 -18.91
N GLU A 262 -9.37 -3.80 -19.54
CA GLU A 262 -9.60 -3.54 -20.98
C GLU A 262 -9.77 -2.05 -21.27
N VAL A 263 -10.57 -1.33 -20.48
CA VAL A 263 -10.76 0.11 -20.66
C VAL A 263 -9.44 0.87 -20.42
N SER A 264 -8.62 0.42 -19.47
CA SER A 264 -7.33 1.08 -19.17
C SER A 264 -6.35 1.10 -20.35
N LYS A 265 -6.45 0.14 -21.29
CA LYS A 265 -5.58 0.07 -22.48
C LYS A 265 -5.81 1.25 -23.43
N THR A 266 -7.04 1.75 -23.50
CA THR A 266 -7.42 2.84 -24.40
C THR A 266 -7.64 4.16 -23.66
N GLY A 267 -8.00 4.11 -22.37
CA GLY A 267 -8.41 5.28 -21.59
C GLY A 267 -9.72 5.91 -22.06
N ILE A 268 -10.51 5.21 -22.87
CA ILE A 268 -11.76 5.68 -23.46
C ILE A 268 -12.83 4.62 -23.23
N TRP A 269 -14.02 5.04 -22.80
CA TRP A 269 -15.19 4.18 -22.68
C TRP A 269 -16.42 4.85 -23.27
N GLN A 270 -17.09 4.15 -24.20
CA GLN A 270 -18.22 4.67 -24.99
C GLN A 270 -17.98 6.08 -25.58
N GLY A 271 -16.79 6.30 -26.13
CA GLY A 271 -16.39 7.57 -26.74
C GLY A 271 -15.98 8.67 -25.75
N GLN A 272 -16.05 8.44 -24.44
CA GLN A 272 -15.63 9.39 -23.42
C GLN A 272 -14.26 9.04 -22.82
N PRO A 273 -13.32 9.99 -22.74
CA PRO A 273 -12.10 9.81 -21.95
C PRO A 273 -12.43 9.52 -20.49
N VAL A 274 -11.74 8.57 -19.88
CA VAL A 274 -12.04 8.12 -18.51
C VAL A 274 -10.77 8.06 -17.67
N GLU A 275 -10.80 8.65 -16.47
CA GLU A 275 -9.69 8.58 -15.49
C GLU A 275 -9.76 7.33 -14.60
N GLY A 276 -10.87 6.60 -14.67
CA GLY A 276 -11.17 5.41 -13.89
C GLY A 276 -12.66 5.27 -13.60
N PHE A 277 -12.98 4.30 -12.75
CA PHE A 277 -14.33 3.98 -12.34
C PHE A 277 -14.49 4.08 -10.83
N VAL A 278 -15.67 4.51 -10.39
CA VAL A 278 -16.15 4.26 -9.04
C VAL A 278 -17.04 3.03 -9.12
N VAL A 279 -16.62 1.97 -8.44
CA VAL A 279 -17.35 0.71 -8.35
C VAL A 279 -18.19 0.74 -7.09
N ARG A 280 -19.49 0.49 -7.27
CA ARG A 280 -20.50 0.50 -6.21
C ARG A 280 -21.01 -0.91 -6.01
N THR A 281 -21.09 -1.29 -4.75
CA THR A 281 -21.54 -2.60 -4.29
C THR A 281 -22.02 -2.43 -2.85
N HIS A 282 -22.27 -3.51 -2.15
CA HIS A 282 -22.59 -3.52 -0.73
C HIS A 282 -21.74 -4.56 -0.01
N VAL A 283 -21.50 -4.32 1.28
CA VAL A 283 -20.86 -5.30 2.15
C VAL A 283 -21.84 -6.42 2.44
N THR A 284 -21.40 -7.67 2.51
CA THR A 284 -22.28 -8.83 2.80
C THR A 284 -22.04 -9.43 4.18
N GLU A 285 -23.08 -10.09 4.73
CA GLU A 285 -22.95 -10.97 5.90
C GLU A 285 -23.27 -12.44 5.56
N PRO A 286 -22.39 -13.41 5.90
CA PRO A 286 -20.97 -13.20 6.07
C PRO A 286 -20.38 -12.68 4.73
N PRO A 287 -19.09 -12.35 4.66
CA PRO A 287 -18.44 -12.11 3.37
C PRO A 287 -18.85 -13.23 2.40
N THR A 288 -19.26 -12.92 1.16
CA THR A 288 -19.79 -13.86 0.16
C THR A 288 -18.88 -15.05 -0.15
N LYS A 289 -17.65 -15.08 0.37
CA LYS A 289 -16.94 -16.27 0.84
C LYS A 289 -15.97 -15.85 1.97
N GLY A 290 -16.35 -16.12 3.22
CA GLY A 290 -15.43 -16.27 4.35
C GLY A 290 -15.32 -15.17 5.44
N LYS A 291 -15.38 -15.50 6.73
CA LYS A 291 -15.42 -14.57 7.88
C LYS A 291 -14.08 -13.90 8.36
N ALA A 292 -13.91 -12.64 7.92
CA ALA A 292 -13.54 -11.48 8.75
C ALA A 292 -12.23 -11.53 9.57
N ASP A 293 -11.11 -11.56 8.85
CA ASP A 293 -9.75 -11.07 9.20
C ASP A 293 -9.76 -9.54 9.39
N PRO A 294 -8.93 -8.88 10.26
CA PRO A 294 -8.70 -7.42 10.39
C PRO A 294 -8.50 -6.62 9.08
N SER A 295 -8.44 -7.28 7.93
CA SER A 295 -8.98 -6.82 6.65
C SER A 295 -10.47 -6.39 6.65
N VAL A 296 -11.19 -6.49 7.78
CA VAL A 296 -12.63 -6.21 7.90
C VAL A 296 -12.88 -4.78 7.47
N SER A 297 -13.69 -4.65 6.42
CA SER A 297 -14.27 -3.38 6.00
C SER A 297 -14.91 -2.71 7.23
N PRO A 298 -14.63 -1.43 7.53
CA PRO A 298 -15.22 -0.73 8.69
C PRO A 298 -16.73 -0.51 8.57
N TYR A 299 -17.36 -1.12 7.58
CA TYR A 299 -18.75 -0.99 7.21
C TYR A 299 -19.52 -2.21 7.72
N GLU A 300 -20.71 -1.98 8.27
CA GLU A 300 -21.59 -3.08 8.66
C GLU A 300 -22.11 -3.82 7.43
N PRO A 301 -22.41 -5.12 7.53
CA PRO A 301 -23.06 -5.84 6.44
C PRO A 301 -24.36 -5.19 5.97
N GLY A 302 -24.63 -5.28 4.68
CA GLY A 302 -25.71 -4.54 4.00
C GLY A 302 -25.39 -3.07 3.72
N SER A 303 -24.32 -2.50 4.29
CA SER A 303 -23.93 -1.11 4.00
C SER A 303 -23.52 -0.94 2.54
N SER A 304 -23.89 0.21 1.97
CA SER A 304 -23.35 0.64 0.69
C SER A 304 -21.82 0.73 0.77
N PHE A 305 -21.13 0.26 -0.26
CA PHE A 305 -19.67 0.22 -0.27
C PHE A 305 -19.11 0.58 -1.63
N PHE A 306 -18.22 1.58 -1.65
CA PHE A 306 -17.59 2.06 -2.86
C PHE A 306 -16.08 1.83 -2.81
N PHE A 307 -15.49 1.54 -3.97
CA PHE A 307 -14.05 1.62 -4.20
C PHE A 307 -13.77 2.22 -5.58
N LYS A 308 -12.54 2.68 -5.82
CA LYS A 308 -12.16 3.27 -7.11
C LYS A 308 -11.08 2.44 -7.79
N VAL A 309 -11.21 2.30 -9.10
CA VAL A 309 -10.18 1.75 -9.99
C VAL A 309 -9.73 2.88 -10.90
N LYS A 310 -8.52 3.40 -10.67
CA LYS A 310 -7.98 4.53 -11.45
C LYS A 310 -7.00 4.08 -12.51
N PHE A 311 -6.98 4.79 -13.62
CA PHE A 311 -6.00 4.61 -14.67
C PHE A 311 -4.87 5.62 -14.46
N ASP A 312 -3.65 5.11 -14.36
CA ASP A 312 -2.48 5.97 -14.13
C ASP A 312 -2.15 6.79 -15.38
N GLU A 313 -2.17 6.19 -16.57
CA GLU A 313 -1.78 6.85 -17.81
C GLU A 313 -2.97 7.00 -18.78
N PRO A 314 -3.04 8.10 -19.58
CA PRO A 314 -2.17 9.29 -19.55
C PRO A 314 -2.56 10.33 -18.47
N TYR A 315 -3.54 10.01 -17.63
CA TYR A 315 -4.16 10.96 -16.70
C TYR A 315 -3.17 11.59 -15.70
N MET A 316 -2.32 10.78 -15.06
CA MET A 316 -1.32 11.27 -14.12
C MET A 316 -0.32 12.19 -14.79
N MET A 317 0.02 11.94 -16.06
CA MET A 317 0.89 12.81 -16.84
C MET A 317 0.24 14.18 -17.11
N TYR A 318 -1.03 14.22 -17.50
CA TYR A 318 -1.75 15.49 -17.71
C TYR A 318 -1.92 16.28 -16.42
N ARG A 319 -2.19 15.59 -15.30
CA ARG A 319 -2.20 16.21 -13.98
C ARG A 319 -0.83 16.82 -13.65
N ASP A 320 0.25 16.10 -13.91
CA ASP A 320 1.60 16.61 -13.69
C ASP A 320 1.84 17.87 -14.54
N TRP A 321 1.47 17.86 -15.83
CA TRP A 321 1.58 19.02 -16.73
C TRP A 321 0.82 20.24 -16.22
N ARG A 322 -0.38 20.05 -15.66
CA ARG A 322 -1.12 21.15 -15.02
C ARG A 322 -0.34 21.76 -13.85
N GLU A 323 0.12 20.93 -12.91
CA GLU A 323 0.80 21.39 -11.70
C GLU A 323 2.17 22.02 -11.99
N VAL A 324 2.93 21.49 -12.96
CA VAL A 324 4.21 22.08 -13.36
C VAL A 324 3.99 23.44 -14.04
N THR A 325 2.94 23.60 -14.84
CA THR A 325 2.61 24.90 -15.48
C THR A 325 2.25 25.96 -14.44
N LYS A 326 1.44 25.61 -13.42
CA LYS A 326 1.16 26.50 -12.28
C LYS A 326 2.44 26.90 -11.53
N SER A 327 3.35 25.95 -11.34
CA SER A 327 4.67 26.21 -10.72
C SER A 327 5.50 27.19 -11.57
N LEU A 328 5.53 26.99 -12.90
CA LEU A 328 6.24 27.86 -13.83
C LEU A 328 5.70 29.30 -13.84
N LEU A 329 4.38 29.47 -13.85
CA LEU A 329 3.74 30.80 -13.81
C LEU A 329 4.01 31.52 -12.47
N THR A 330 3.98 30.78 -11.36
CA THR A 330 4.36 31.33 -10.04
C THR A 330 5.82 31.77 -10.04
N ALA A 331 6.72 30.99 -10.63
CA ALA A 331 8.14 31.33 -10.74
C ALA A 331 8.38 32.52 -11.70
N GLN A 332 7.60 32.63 -12.78
CA GLN A 332 7.63 33.77 -13.70
C GLN A 332 7.27 35.08 -13.00
N LYS A 333 6.21 35.10 -12.16
CA LYS A 333 5.84 36.29 -11.36
C LYS A 333 6.97 36.75 -10.44
N LYS A 334 7.85 35.82 -10.01
CA LYS A 334 9.02 36.08 -9.18
C LYS A 334 10.30 36.38 -9.99
N GLY A 335 10.21 36.42 -11.32
CA GLY A 335 11.36 36.69 -12.21
C GLY A 335 12.31 35.52 -12.43
N ASP A 336 12.01 34.31 -11.93
CA ASP A 336 12.90 33.13 -12.00
C ASP A 336 12.18 31.93 -12.64
N MET A 337 11.62 32.12 -13.84
CA MET A 337 11.02 31.02 -14.59
C MET A 337 12.10 30.08 -15.13
N SER A 338 12.37 29.02 -14.36
CA SER A 338 13.31 27.98 -14.71
C SER A 338 12.76 26.59 -14.38
N ALA A 339 13.26 25.56 -15.07
CA ALA A 339 12.92 24.16 -14.78
C ALA A 339 13.32 23.73 -13.35
N LYS A 340 14.13 24.53 -12.63
CA LYS A 340 14.52 24.28 -11.23
C LYS A 340 13.38 24.55 -10.26
N GLY A 341 12.46 25.46 -10.60
CA GLY A 341 11.27 25.77 -9.79
C GLY A 341 10.15 24.74 -9.88
N VAL A 342 10.31 23.70 -10.70
CA VAL A 342 9.34 22.62 -10.88
C VAL A 342 9.70 21.42 -9.97
N PRO A 343 8.73 20.83 -9.23
CA PRO A 343 9.01 19.67 -8.38
C PRO A 343 9.62 18.50 -9.16
N LYS A 344 10.80 18.04 -8.72
CA LYS A 344 11.55 16.95 -9.38
C LYS A 344 10.76 15.64 -9.49
N SER A 345 9.88 15.35 -8.53
CA SER A 345 9.01 14.16 -8.58
C SER A 345 8.10 14.12 -9.82
N LYS A 346 7.77 15.29 -10.38
CA LYS A 346 6.93 15.44 -11.58
C LYS A 346 7.71 15.37 -12.89
N MET A 347 9.04 15.43 -12.82
CA MET A 347 9.95 15.45 -14.00
C MET A 347 10.47 14.07 -14.40
N ARG A 348 9.91 12.98 -13.83
CA ARG A 348 10.34 11.59 -14.10
C ARG A 348 10.09 11.15 -15.55
N ARG A 349 9.02 11.62 -16.20
CA ARG A 349 8.69 11.26 -17.60
C ARG A 349 9.46 12.14 -18.59
N ALA A 350 9.92 11.56 -19.70
CA ALA A 350 10.62 12.31 -20.74
C ALA A 350 9.71 13.36 -21.38
N GLU A 351 8.47 12.94 -21.64
CA GLU A 351 7.37 13.75 -22.12
C GLU A 351 7.15 14.99 -21.25
N THR A 352 7.19 14.85 -19.91
CA THR A 352 7.04 16.00 -19.00
C THR A 352 8.22 16.96 -19.02
N ARG A 353 9.44 16.49 -19.27
CA ARG A 353 10.60 17.39 -19.38
C ARG A 353 10.55 18.20 -20.68
N VAL A 354 10.23 17.54 -21.79
CA VAL A 354 9.97 18.22 -23.06
C VAL A 354 8.80 19.20 -22.92
N TYR A 355 7.74 18.81 -22.20
CA TYR A 355 6.61 19.68 -21.91
C TYR A 355 7.04 20.94 -21.15
N VAL A 356 7.84 20.82 -20.09
CA VAL A 356 8.30 21.98 -19.31
C VAL A 356 9.13 22.93 -20.15
N GLU A 357 10.07 22.43 -20.96
CA GLU A 357 10.86 23.27 -21.87
C GLU A 357 10.00 23.95 -22.94
N TRP A 358 8.99 23.25 -23.46
CA TRP A 358 8.01 23.81 -24.39
C TRP A 358 7.13 24.88 -23.72
N ALA A 359 6.54 24.58 -22.57
CA ALA A 359 5.63 25.46 -21.84
C ALA A 359 6.34 26.76 -21.42
N MET A 360 7.61 26.69 -21.00
CA MET A 360 8.40 27.89 -20.71
C MET A 360 8.56 28.82 -21.92
N ARG A 361 8.71 28.26 -23.13
CA ARG A 361 8.79 29.05 -24.37
C ARG A 361 7.44 29.68 -24.69
N GLU A 362 6.36 28.92 -24.55
CA GLU A 362 5.01 29.40 -24.82
C GLU A 362 4.57 30.49 -23.86
N ILE A 363 4.83 30.33 -22.56
CA ILE A 363 4.54 31.34 -21.53
C ILE A 363 5.30 32.65 -21.84
N LYS A 364 6.55 32.58 -22.30
CA LYS A 364 7.31 33.78 -22.72
C LYS A 364 6.77 34.40 -24.01
N ARG A 365 6.35 33.57 -24.97
CA ARG A 365 5.86 33.99 -26.28
C ARG A 365 4.51 34.69 -26.17
N ASN A 366 3.59 34.16 -25.36
CA ASN A 366 2.25 34.72 -25.17
C ASN A 366 1.81 34.61 -23.70
N PRO A 367 2.29 35.50 -22.82
CA PRO A 367 1.92 35.48 -21.40
C PRO A 367 0.40 35.60 -21.17
N LYS A 368 -0.30 36.35 -22.03
CA LYS A 368 -1.74 36.61 -21.92
C LYS A 368 -2.57 35.32 -21.97
N ALA A 369 -2.15 34.34 -22.77
CA ALA A 369 -2.83 33.05 -22.87
C ALA A 369 -2.86 32.25 -21.55
N PHE A 370 -1.99 32.60 -20.59
CA PHE A 370 -1.87 31.91 -19.30
C PHE A 370 -2.37 32.73 -18.11
N GLU A 371 -2.91 33.93 -18.32
CA GLU A 371 -3.35 34.83 -17.23
C GLU A 371 -4.38 34.16 -16.31
N GLN A 372 -5.31 33.40 -16.89
CA GLN A 372 -6.38 32.72 -16.16
C GLN A 372 -6.01 31.28 -15.75
N TYR A 373 -4.78 30.82 -16.01
CA TYR A 373 -4.38 29.44 -15.73
C TYR A 373 -4.42 29.07 -14.23
N HIS A 374 -4.18 30.06 -13.35
CA HIS A 374 -4.35 29.88 -11.91
C HIS A 374 -5.80 29.66 -11.48
N LEU A 375 -6.76 30.16 -12.26
CA LEU A 375 -8.20 29.93 -12.12
C LEU A 375 -8.64 28.64 -12.84
N ASN A 376 -7.68 27.76 -13.16
CA ASN A 376 -7.91 26.52 -13.91
C ASN A 376 -8.58 26.77 -15.28
N LYS A 377 -8.06 27.71 -16.06
CA LYS A 377 -8.46 27.98 -17.45
C LYS A 377 -7.30 27.83 -18.42
N GLY A 378 -7.54 27.25 -19.59
CA GLY A 378 -6.53 27.03 -20.62
C GLY A 378 -5.58 25.85 -20.32
N ILE A 379 -5.90 24.99 -19.35
CA ILE A 379 -5.13 23.79 -19.02
C ILE A 379 -5.20 22.80 -20.19
N ILE A 380 -6.42 22.51 -20.64
CA ILE A 380 -6.70 21.59 -21.73
C ILE A 380 -6.13 22.15 -23.03
N ALA A 381 -6.35 23.45 -23.30
CA ALA A 381 -5.82 24.10 -24.48
C ALA A 381 -4.28 24.03 -24.53
N THR A 382 -3.60 24.31 -23.41
CA THR A 382 -2.14 24.22 -23.31
C THR A 382 -1.64 22.80 -23.55
N ARG A 383 -2.29 21.79 -22.95
CA ARG A 383 -1.98 20.38 -23.18
C ARG A 383 -2.13 20.02 -24.65
N ASP A 384 -3.26 20.36 -25.26
CA ASP A 384 -3.57 19.96 -26.63
C ASP A 384 -2.63 20.64 -27.62
N MET A 385 -2.27 21.91 -27.38
CA MET A 385 -1.22 22.60 -28.13
C MET A 385 0.13 21.87 -28.06
N PHE A 386 0.52 21.38 -26.88
CA PHE A 386 1.75 20.59 -26.73
C PHE A 386 1.67 19.25 -27.46
N LEU A 387 0.56 18.53 -27.32
CA LEU A 387 0.35 17.25 -27.98
C LEU A 387 0.38 17.38 -29.51
N GLU A 388 -0.19 18.47 -30.05
CA GLU A 388 -0.14 18.76 -31.48
C GLU A 388 1.27 19.15 -31.92
N TRP A 389 1.96 19.98 -31.14
CA TRP A 389 3.37 20.29 -31.37
C TRP A 389 4.25 19.02 -31.35
N LEU A 390 3.98 18.07 -30.46
CA LEU A 390 4.72 16.80 -30.40
C LEU A 390 4.60 15.95 -31.67
N LYS A 391 3.55 16.14 -32.49
CA LYS A 391 3.39 15.43 -33.78
C LYS A 391 4.28 16.00 -34.89
N THR A 392 4.74 17.24 -34.75
CA THR A 392 5.64 17.91 -35.73
C THR A 392 7.03 17.27 -35.76
N PRO A 393 7.82 17.46 -36.84
CA PRO A 393 9.21 17.01 -36.88
C PRO A 393 10.04 17.55 -35.71
N GLU A 394 9.83 18.82 -35.32
CA GLU A 394 10.52 19.46 -34.20
C GLU A 394 10.16 18.79 -32.87
N GLY A 395 8.88 18.53 -32.64
CA GLY A 395 8.38 17.87 -31.42
C GLY A 395 8.86 16.43 -31.31
N LYS A 396 8.77 15.65 -32.39
CA LYS A 396 9.30 14.27 -32.46
C LYS A 396 10.79 14.24 -32.21
N LYS A 397 11.55 15.17 -32.81
CA LYS A 397 13.00 15.30 -32.60
C LYS A 397 13.32 15.66 -31.16
N ALA A 398 12.61 16.60 -30.55
CA ALA A 398 12.83 16.97 -29.14
C ALA A 398 12.54 15.80 -28.20
N LEU A 399 11.46 15.05 -28.44
CA LEU A 399 11.13 13.87 -27.64
C LEU A 399 12.13 12.73 -27.86
N ALA A 400 12.53 12.47 -29.10
CA ALA A 400 13.56 11.48 -29.43
C ALA A 400 14.93 11.88 -28.84
N GLN A 401 15.27 13.17 -28.84
CA GLN A 401 16.46 13.70 -28.18
C GLN A 401 16.36 13.58 -26.67
N GLU A 402 15.20 13.76 -26.04
CA GLU A 402 15.05 13.63 -24.59
C GLU A 402 14.99 12.17 -24.13
N LYS A 403 14.42 11.28 -24.94
CA LYS A 403 14.50 9.81 -24.77
C LYS A 403 15.90 9.29 -25.06
N GLY A 404 16.56 9.84 -26.08
CA GLY A 404 17.94 9.53 -26.47
C GLY A 404 18.99 10.09 -25.52
N ARG A 405 18.75 11.27 -24.93
CA ARG A 405 19.49 11.82 -23.79
C ARG A 405 19.43 10.89 -22.58
N ARG A 406 18.51 9.92 -22.52
CA ARG A 406 18.52 8.84 -21.53
C ARG A 406 19.19 7.55 -21.98
N ALA A 407 19.36 7.33 -23.29
CA ALA A 407 20.24 6.29 -23.81
C ALA A 407 21.72 6.71 -23.71
N SER A 408 22.01 8.02 -23.63
CA SER A 408 23.38 8.56 -23.58
C SER A 408 23.65 9.58 -22.45
N SER A 409 22.75 9.76 -21.47
CA SER A 409 22.97 10.55 -20.25
C SER A 409 21.99 10.21 -19.11
N PRO A 410 22.40 10.27 -17.84
CA PRO A 410 21.63 9.74 -16.72
C PRO A 410 20.40 10.59 -16.35
N MET A 411 19.25 9.91 -16.30
CA MET A 411 17.99 10.22 -15.62
C MET A 411 18.08 11.19 -14.40
N PRO A 412 17.27 12.29 -14.35
CA PRO A 412 17.14 13.12 -13.16
C PRO A 412 16.08 12.56 -12.21
N GLU A 413 16.49 12.25 -10.98
CA GLU A 413 15.58 11.83 -9.91
C GLU A 413 15.38 12.91 -8.83
N ALA A 414 14.37 12.57 -8.02
CA ALA A 414 13.75 13.24 -6.92
C ALA A 414 14.70 14.09 -6.04
N LYS A 415 14.21 15.26 -5.64
CA LYS A 415 14.46 15.82 -4.30
C LYS A 415 13.18 16.54 -3.90
N GLY A 416 12.56 16.06 -2.83
CA GLY A 416 11.77 16.92 -1.95
C GLY A 416 12.69 17.84 -1.16
N GLY A 417 12.12 18.98 -0.73
CA GLY A 417 12.62 19.82 0.36
C GLY A 417 13.86 20.68 0.08
N GLU A 418 13.64 21.93 -0.33
CA GLU A 418 14.64 22.99 -0.22
C GLU A 418 14.79 23.44 1.24
N ALA A 419 16.03 23.50 1.71
CA ALA A 419 16.54 24.72 2.33
C ALA A 419 17.61 25.29 1.39
N SER A 420 17.44 26.58 1.08
CA SER A 420 18.39 27.55 0.50
C SER A 420 19.08 27.25 -0.83
N GLY A 421 18.66 28.01 -1.85
CA GLY A 421 19.49 28.72 -2.84
C GLY A 421 20.92 28.21 -3.08
N ALA A 422 21.06 27.25 -3.99
CA ALA A 422 22.26 27.07 -4.79
C ALA A 422 21.89 26.29 -6.04
N THR A 423 22.29 26.77 -7.21
CA THR A 423 22.28 26.03 -8.48
C THR A 423 22.63 24.55 -8.25
N LYS A 424 21.69 23.60 -8.46
CA LYS A 424 21.97 22.16 -8.28
C LYS A 424 23.05 21.74 -9.27
N LYS A 425 24.28 21.73 -8.78
CA LYS A 425 25.47 21.26 -9.48
C LYS A 425 25.26 19.80 -9.90
N PRO A 426 25.78 19.38 -11.07
CA PRO A 426 25.76 17.98 -11.46
C PRO A 426 26.35 17.12 -10.34
N PHE A 427 25.83 15.91 -10.15
CA PHE A 427 26.40 15.03 -9.14
C PHE A 427 27.85 14.71 -9.54
N GLY A 428 28.80 14.99 -8.66
CA GLY A 428 30.22 14.73 -8.93
C GLY A 428 30.54 13.25 -8.76
N LYS A 429 29.89 12.60 -7.80
CA LYS A 429 30.16 11.20 -7.41
C LYS A 429 28.85 10.50 -7.02
N THR A 430 28.88 9.17 -6.94
CA THR A 430 27.74 8.32 -6.57
C THR A 430 28.11 7.35 -5.45
N ILE A 431 27.23 7.23 -4.46
CA ILE A 431 27.19 6.12 -3.52
C ILE A 431 26.05 5.18 -3.92
N ILE A 432 26.35 3.91 -4.19
CA ILE A 432 25.34 2.86 -4.34
C ILE A 432 25.02 2.29 -2.94
N VAL A 433 23.74 2.27 -2.57
CA VAL A 433 23.23 1.97 -1.23
C VAL A 433 22.29 0.76 -1.30
N PRO A 434 22.75 -0.46 -1.01
CA PRO A 434 21.85 -1.61 -0.87
C PRO A 434 20.88 -1.37 0.28
N VAL A 435 19.58 -1.50 0.05
CA VAL A 435 18.51 -1.53 1.06
C VAL A 435 18.00 -2.96 1.12
N ALA A 436 18.54 -3.74 2.05
CA ALA A 436 18.45 -5.20 2.07
C ALA A 436 18.62 -5.77 3.50
N ILE A 437 18.37 -7.07 3.64
CA ILE A 437 18.70 -7.86 4.84
C ILE A 437 19.85 -8.86 4.54
N PRO A 438 20.49 -9.49 5.55
CA PRO A 438 21.47 -10.54 5.31
C PRO A 438 20.88 -11.67 4.47
N GLY A 439 21.63 -12.17 3.49
CA GLY A 439 21.18 -13.27 2.61
C GLY A 439 20.49 -12.84 1.31
N CYS A 440 20.16 -11.55 1.11
CA CYS A 440 19.55 -11.06 -0.14
C CYS A 440 20.47 -11.05 -1.37
N GLY A 441 21.78 -11.30 -1.21
CA GLY A 441 22.74 -11.26 -2.33
C GLY A 441 23.44 -9.92 -2.57
N LYS A 442 23.23 -8.91 -1.70
CA LYS A 442 23.83 -7.56 -1.80
C LYS A 442 25.33 -7.53 -2.17
N THR A 443 26.11 -8.42 -1.55
CA THR A 443 27.56 -8.46 -1.72
C THR A 443 27.95 -9.11 -3.04
N ALA A 444 27.23 -10.14 -3.47
CA ALA A 444 27.45 -10.76 -4.77
C ALA A 444 27.20 -9.74 -5.89
N VAL A 445 26.07 -9.01 -5.79
CA VAL A 445 25.77 -7.89 -6.69
C VAL A 445 26.84 -6.81 -6.63
N ALA A 446 27.32 -6.43 -5.44
CA ALA A 446 28.36 -5.42 -5.29
C ALA A 446 29.69 -5.83 -5.95
N VAL A 447 30.10 -7.10 -5.79
CA VAL A 447 31.32 -7.64 -6.40
C VAL A 447 31.20 -7.72 -7.91
N ALA A 448 30.05 -8.15 -8.43
CA ALA A 448 29.79 -8.16 -9.87
C ALA A 448 29.88 -6.73 -10.44
N LEU A 449 29.21 -5.75 -9.81
CA LEU A 449 29.27 -4.35 -10.24
C LEU A 449 30.70 -3.78 -10.16
N GLN A 450 31.47 -4.12 -9.15
CA GLN A 450 32.89 -3.76 -9.06
C GLN A 450 33.70 -4.37 -10.21
N HIS A 451 33.48 -5.64 -10.55
CA HIS A 451 34.21 -6.30 -11.63
C HIS A 451 33.84 -5.77 -13.02
N ILE A 452 32.54 -5.52 -13.25
CA ILE A 452 32.01 -5.06 -14.53
C ILE A 452 32.41 -3.61 -14.79
N PHE A 453 32.25 -2.72 -13.80
CA PHE A 453 32.40 -1.27 -13.99
C PHE A 453 33.62 -0.66 -13.31
N GLY A 454 34.43 -1.45 -12.57
CA GLY A 454 35.60 -0.94 -11.85
C GLY A 454 35.26 -0.04 -10.65
N PHE A 455 34.03 -0.13 -10.13
CA PHE A 455 33.62 0.68 -8.98
C PHE A 455 34.42 0.35 -7.72
N SER A 456 34.51 1.32 -6.82
CA SER A 456 35.05 1.05 -5.49
C SER A 456 33.99 0.38 -4.62
N HIS A 457 34.40 -0.54 -3.76
CA HIS A 457 33.51 -1.31 -2.91
C HIS A 457 34.09 -1.36 -1.49
N THR A 458 33.27 -1.08 -0.50
CA THR A 458 33.61 -1.28 0.91
C THR A 458 32.46 -1.98 1.60
N GLN A 459 32.78 -2.93 2.48
CA GLN A 459 31.79 -3.69 3.23
C GLN A 459 31.74 -3.21 4.67
N SER A 460 30.54 -3.09 5.26
CA SER A 460 30.43 -2.79 6.70
C SER A 460 31.06 -3.86 7.57
N ASP A 461 31.11 -5.07 7.02
CA ASP A 461 31.58 -6.26 7.68
C ASP A 461 33.11 -6.24 7.88
N ASP A 462 33.87 -5.54 7.03
CA ASP A 462 35.32 -5.34 7.16
C ASP A 462 35.72 -4.45 8.35
N VAL A 463 34.79 -3.67 8.91
CA VAL A 463 35.11 -2.64 9.91
C VAL A 463 35.11 -3.20 11.34
N ALA A 464 36.28 -3.38 11.95
CA ALA A 464 36.41 -3.83 13.34
C ALA A 464 36.34 -2.70 14.38
N GLY A 465 35.63 -2.88 15.50
CA GLY A 465 35.66 -1.99 16.69
C GLY A 465 34.32 -1.43 17.19
N LYS A 466 34.32 -0.82 18.39
CA LYS A 466 33.13 -0.32 19.12
C LYS A 466 32.34 0.84 18.44
N LYS A 467 32.83 1.38 17.32
CA LYS A 467 32.19 2.47 16.54
C LYS A 467 32.15 2.13 15.05
N ALA A 468 31.71 0.93 14.70
CA ALA A 468 31.76 0.42 13.33
C ALA A 468 30.93 1.26 12.32
N ALA A 469 29.77 1.78 12.71
CA ALA A 469 28.93 2.57 11.80
C ALA A 469 29.59 3.89 11.36
N PRO A 470 30.10 4.75 12.25
CA PRO A 470 30.86 5.94 11.85
C PRO A 470 32.11 5.64 11.01
N VAL A 471 32.84 4.56 11.34
CA VAL A 471 34.05 4.18 10.60
C VAL A 471 33.71 3.68 9.20
N PHE A 472 32.61 2.94 9.03
CA PHE A 472 32.13 2.53 7.71
C PHE A 472 31.79 3.73 6.83
N VAL A 473 31.06 4.71 7.37
CA VAL A 473 30.78 5.97 6.65
C VAL A 473 32.08 6.69 6.29
N LYS A 474 33.06 6.74 7.20
CA LYS A 474 34.40 7.32 6.92
C LYS A 474 35.14 6.56 5.80
N ASN A 475 35.02 5.24 5.72
CA ASN A 475 35.60 4.45 4.64
C ASN A 475 34.95 4.79 3.29
N VAL A 476 33.63 4.89 3.24
CA VAL A 476 32.90 5.34 2.04
C VAL A 476 33.40 6.72 1.60
N LEU A 477 33.52 7.68 2.53
CA LEU A 477 34.05 9.01 2.23
C LEU A 477 35.51 9.00 1.75
N ASN A 478 36.36 8.14 2.32
CA ASN A 478 37.75 8.02 1.88
C ASN A 478 37.87 7.39 0.48
N LEU A 479 37.01 6.43 0.14
CA LEU A 479 36.96 5.86 -1.21
C LEU A 479 36.43 6.87 -2.21
N LEU A 480 35.46 7.72 -1.83
CA LEU A 480 34.97 8.81 -2.68
C LEU A 480 36.06 9.83 -3.01
N LYS A 481 37.14 9.95 -2.22
CA LYS A 481 38.28 10.81 -2.60
C LYS A 481 39.04 10.28 -3.83
N LYS A 482 39.02 8.97 -4.05
CA LYS A 482 39.79 8.28 -5.09
C LYS A 482 38.95 7.75 -6.25
N HIS A 483 37.65 7.57 -6.04
CA HIS A 483 36.73 6.97 -7.00
C HIS A 483 35.44 7.80 -7.14
N ASP A 484 34.80 7.68 -8.30
CA ASP A 484 33.55 8.40 -8.59
C ASP A 484 32.30 7.61 -8.23
N VAL A 485 32.40 6.28 -8.16
CA VAL A 485 31.32 5.40 -7.71
C VAL A 485 31.82 4.50 -6.59
N VAL A 486 31.13 4.55 -5.45
CA VAL A 486 31.43 3.73 -4.27
C VAL A 486 30.19 2.95 -3.87
N ILE A 487 30.32 1.63 -3.78
CA ILE A 487 29.27 0.76 -3.26
C ILE A 487 29.44 0.67 -1.74
N ALA A 488 28.47 1.22 -1.02
CA ALA A 488 28.38 1.16 0.43
C ALA A 488 27.66 -0.14 0.86
N ASP A 489 28.37 -1.27 0.77
CA ASP A 489 27.85 -2.62 1.05
C ASP A 489 27.59 -2.83 2.56
N LYS A 490 26.44 -2.31 2.98
CA LYS A 490 25.77 -2.50 4.26
C LYS A 490 24.30 -2.82 3.96
N ASN A 491 23.59 -3.40 4.92
CA ASN A 491 22.17 -3.70 4.77
C ASN A 491 21.30 -2.45 4.58
N ASN A 492 21.60 -1.34 5.24
CA ASN A 492 20.83 -0.08 5.21
C ASN A 492 19.29 -0.22 5.37
N HIS A 493 18.83 -1.31 5.97
CA HIS A 493 17.43 -1.64 6.29
C HIS A 493 16.74 -0.65 7.27
N LEU A 494 17.49 0.25 7.91
CA LEU A 494 16.94 1.29 8.79
C LEU A 494 17.08 2.65 8.14
N LYS A 495 16.07 3.51 8.32
CA LYS A 495 16.09 4.90 7.84
C LYS A 495 17.31 5.67 8.32
N GLN A 496 17.71 5.45 9.58
CA GLN A 496 18.90 6.06 10.17
C GLN A 496 20.19 5.74 9.38
N HIS A 497 20.34 4.52 8.85
CA HIS A 497 21.53 4.14 8.08
C HIS A 497 21.63 4.92 6.77
N ARG A 498 20.50 5.09 6.09
CA ARG A 498 20.39 5.83 4.84
C ARG A 498 20.64 7.32 5.07
N GLN A 499 20.09 7.87 6.15
CA GLN A 499 20.32 9.26 6.57
C GLN A 499 21.80 9.53 6.90
N GLN A 500 22.49 8.63 7.60
CA GLN A 500 23.92 8.79 7.91
C GLN A 500 24.80 8.95 6.66
N LEU A 501 24.50 8.21 5.59
CA LEU A 501 25.23 8.34 4.32
C LEU A 501 24.91 9.68 3.64
N ARG A 502 23.65 10.13 3.70
CA ARG A 502 23.22 11.43 3.18
C ARG A 502 23.93 12.58 3.91
N ASP A 503 23.93 12.56 5.23
CA ASP A 503 24.53 13.61 6.06
C ASP A 503 26.04 13.71 5.84
N ALA A 504 26.71 12.56 5.69
CA ALA A 504 28.15 12.48 5.50
C ALA A 504 28.65 13.17 4.22
N VAL A 505 27.81 13.23 3.18
CA VAL A 505 28.14 13.87 1.90
C VAL A 505 27.46 15.22 1.70
N ALA A 506 26.73 15.71 2.70
CA ALA A 506 25.93 16.94 2.60
C ALA A 506 26.77 18.19 2.27
N GLN A 507 28.03 18.20 2.71
CA GLN A 507 28.98 19.30 2.50
C GLN A 507 29.91 19.10 1.29
N MET A 508 29.75 18.01 0.53
CA MET A 508 30.58 17.75 -0.64
C MET A 508 30.09 18.53 -1.85
N ASP A 509 31.04 19.08 -2.61
CA ASP A 509 30.80 19.86 -3.80
C ASP A 509 31.72 19.39 -4.94
N PRO A 510 31.18 18.97 -6.10
CA PRO A 510 29.76 18.83 -6.44
C PRO A 510 29.00 17.79 -5.59
N PRO A 511 27.66 17.84 -5.51
CA PRO A 511 26.88 16.97 -4.62
C PRO A 511 27.09 15.48 -4.96
N VAL A 512 26.96 14.61 -3.96
CA VAL A 512 27.05 13.15 -4.15
C VAL A 512 25.65 12.54 -4.27
N ARG A 513 25.45 11.70 -5.29
CA ARG A 513 24.21 10.95 -5.53
C ARG A 513 24.14 9.73 -4.63
N LEU A 514 23.00 9.46 -4.01
CA LEU A 514 22.69 8.16 -3.39
C LEU A 514 21.76 7.37 -4.31
N LEU A 515 22.23 6.24 -4.84
CA LEU A 515 21.46 5.28 -5.64
C LEU A 515 21.13 4.05 -4.80
N ALA A 516 19.86 3.82 -4.48
CA ALA A 516 19.40 2.63 -3.78
C ALA A 516 19.25 1.42 -4.72
N LEU A 517 19.74 0.26 -4.26
CA LEU A 517 19.30 -1.05 -4.76
C LEU A 517 18.36 -1.64 -3.72
N ASN A 518 17.07 -1.71 -4.01
CA ASN A 518 16.01 -1.93 -3.01
C ASN A 518 15.42 -3.34 -3.08
N TRP A 519 15.64 -4.17 -2.06
CA TRP A 519 14.99 -5.49 -1.89
C TRP A 519 13.81 -5.35 -0.93
N SER A 520 12.59 -5.28 -1.45
CA SER A 520 11.35 -5.23 -0.66
C SER A 520 11.07 -6.56 0.07
N LEU A 521 10.41 -6.49 1.24
CA LEU A 521 9.98 -7.67 2.01
C LEU A 521 8.51 -8.00 1.71
N ASP A 522 8.22 -8.37 0.47
CA ASP A 522 6.86 -8.57 -0.07
C ASP A 522 6.36 -10.03 -0.04
N LYS A 523 7.10 -10.95 0.60
CA LYS A 523 6.80 -12.40 0.69
C LYS A 523 6.63 -12.84 2.16
N PRO A 524 6.05 -14.04 2.44
CA PRO A 524 5.96 -14.53 3.82
C PRO A 524 7.30 -14.57 4.53
N ASN A 525 7.35 -14.12 5.79
CA ASN A 525 8.61 -13.98 6.51
C ASN A 525 9.40 -15.31 6.64
N ALA A 526 8.71 -16.45 6.75
CA ALA A 526 9.35 -17.77 6.77
C ALA A 526 10.02 -18.10 5.42
N THR A 527 9.42 -17.70 4.30
CA THR A 527 9.99 -17.86 2.96
C THR A 527 11.19 -16.95 2.76
N ILE A 528 11.10 -15.67 3.17
CA ILE A 528 12.22 -14.72 3.17
C ILE A 528 13.37 -15.26 4.02
N HIS A 529 13.04 -15.75 5.22
CA HIS A 529 13.97 -16.34 6.16
C HIS A 529 14.69 -17.55 5.57
N ARG A 530 13.95 -18.48 4.94
CA ARG A 530 14.54 -19.64 4.26
C ARG A 530 15.43 -19.23 3.10
N ILE A 531 14.95 -18.39 2.18
CA ILE A 531 15.74 -17.96 1.01
C ILE A 531 17.06 -17.32 1.47
N CYS A 532 17.00 -16.42 2.45
CA CYS A 532 18.18 -15.75 2.98
C CYS A 532 19.07 -16.71 3.77
N GLY A 533 18.49 -17.59 4.58
CA GLY A 533 19.18 -18.61 5.37
C GLY A 533 19.93 -19.60 4.48
N ASP A 534 19.25 -20.17 3.48
CA ASP A 534 19.82 -21.09 2.50
C ASP A 534 20.98 -20.46 1.75
N ARG A 535 20.85 -19.19 1.35
CA ARG A 535 21.92 -18.45 0.69
C ARG A 535 23.11 -18.18 1.61
N VAL A 536 22.87 -17.84 2.88
CA VAL A 536 23.94 -17.67 3.88
C VAL A 536 24.65 -19.00 4.13
N GLN A 537 23.89 -20.08 4.24
CA GLN A 537 24.37 -21.43 4.49
C GLN A 537 25.16 -22.01 3.32
N ALA A 538 24.64 -21.89 2.10
CA ALA A 538 25.34 -22.31 0.87
C ALA A 538 26.65 -21.55 0.68
N ARG A 539 26.72 -20.31 1.16
CA ARG A 539 27.95 -19.50 1.16
C ARG A 539 28.94 -19.93 2.25
N GLY A 540 28.48 -20.58 3.32
CA GLY A 540 29.29 -21.21 4.36
C GLY A 540 30.32 -20.27 5.00
N GLU A 541 31.56 -20.73 5.13
CA GLU A 541 32.68 -19.92 5.65
C GLU A 541 32.99 -18.65 4.82
N ASN A 542 32.46 -18.56 3.60
CA ASN A 542 32.64 -17.40 2.73
C ASN A 542 31.62 -16.28 3.02
N HIS A 543 30.78 -16.42 4.05
CA HIS A 543 30.01 -15.30 4.60
C HIS A 543 30.81 -14.55 5.68
N GLN A 544 30.95 -13.24 5.51
CA GLN A 544 31.98 -12.43 6.18
C GLN A 544 31.77 -12.23 7.69
N THR A 545 30.55 -11.89 8.11
CA THR A 545 30.15 -11.69 9.53
C THR A 545 29.16 -12.75 10.02
N LEU A 546 28.11 -13.02 9.25
CA LEU A 546 27.07 -13.99 9.59
C LEU A 546 27.44 -15.38 9.08
N ARG A 547 28.20 -16.15 9.87
CA ARG A 547 28.59 -17.51 9.49
C ARG A 547 27.49 -18.50 9.83
N ALA A 548 27.23 -19.42 8.93
CA ALA A 548 26.59 -20.67 9.27
C ALA A 548 27.50 -21.43 10.24
N ASP A 549 27.19 -21.34 11.53
CA ASP A 549 27.75 -22.22 12.56
C ASP A 549 26.80 -23.41 12.78
N ASN A 550 27.32 -24.48 13.40
CA ASN A 550 26.52 -25.68 13.74
C ASN A 550 25.32 -25.36 14.66
N THR A 551 25.21 -24.12 15.16
CA THR A 551 24.13 -23.65 16.04
C THR A 551 23.03 -22.87 15.30
N LYS A 552 23.11 -22.72 13.97
CA LYS A 552 22.16 -21.97 13.12
C LYS A 552 21.85 -20.55 13.61
N SER A 553 22.78 -19.92 14.34
CA SER A 553 22.58 -18.59 14.94
C SER A 553 22.36 -17.48 13.90
N HIS A 554 22.83 -17.70 12.68
CA HIS A 554 22.56 -16.85 11.52
C HIS A 554 21.06 -16.69 11.21
N GLU A 555 20.26 -17.73 11.49
CA GLU A 555 18.82 -17.72 11.25
C GLU A 555 18.08 -16.76 12.19
N ASP A 556 18.43 -16.73 13.48
CA ASP A 556 17.82 -15.80 14.44
C ASP A 556 18.15 -14.34 14.11
N VAL A 557 19.37 -14.11 13.62
CA VAL A 557 19.78 -12.79 13.16
C VAL A 557 18.96 -12.37 11.94
N ILE A 558 18.75 -13.24 10.95
CA ILE A 558 17.90 -12.91 9.79
C ILE A 558 16.49 -12.51 10.26
N TRP A 559 15.90 -13.23 11.21
CA TRP A 559 14.61 -12.88 11.81
C TRP A 559 14.60 -11.49 12.46
N MET A 560 15.67 -11.15 13.18
CA MET A 560 15.82 -9.81 13.76
C MET A 560 15.84 -8.72 12.67
N PHE A 561 16.48 -8.97 11.51
CA PHE A 561 16.48 -8.01 10.41
C PHE A 561 15.12 -7.89 9.72
N ILE A 562 14.41 -9.00 9.49
CA ILE A 562 13.04 -8.99 8.94
C ILE A 562 12.13 -8.12 9.79
N ASN A 563 12.14 -8.32 11.12
CA ASN A 563 11.24 -7.61 12.04
C ASN A 563 11.56 -6.12 12.21
N ASN A 564 12.80 -5.70 11.97
CA ASN A 564 13.24 -4.32 12.20
C ASN A 564 13.40 -3.50 10.91
N THR A 565 13.18 -4.08 9.73
CA THR A 565 13.35 -3.37 8.46
C THR A 565 12.31 -2.25 8.33
N GLN A 566 12.78 -1.07 7.92
CA GLN A 566 11.96 0.10 7.61
C GLN A 566 11.98 0.36 6.11
N GLU A 567 10.80 0.44 5.53
CA GLU A 567 10.58 0.69 4.10
C GLU A 567 11.32 1.94 3.60
N LEU A 568 11.75 1.92 2.34
CA LEU A 568 12.44 3.02 1.67
C LEU A 568 11.41 4.04 1.18
N THR A 569 11.61 5.33 1.49
CA THR A 569 10.79 6.41 0.92
C THR A 569 11.55 7.21 -0.14
N ASP A 570 10.83 7.72 -1.14
CA ASP A 570 11.35 8.52 -2.27
C ASP A 570 12.16 9.78 -1.89
N SER A 571 12.10 10.21 -0.63
CA SER A 571 12.81 11.39 -0.13
C SER A 571 14.22 11.12 0.38
N GLU A 572 14.57 9.84 0.59
CA GLU A 572 15.80 9.45 1.28
C GLU A 572 17.01 9.32 0.32
N VAL A 573 16.75 8.99 -0.95
CA VAL A 573 17.78 8.73 -1.97
C VAL A 573 17.51 9.55 -3.25
N ASP A 574 18.51 9.63 -4.12
CA ASP A 574 18.44 10.36 -5.40
C ASP A 574 18.27 9.42 -6.61
N ALA A 575 18.28 8.11 -6.40
CA ALA A 575 18.02 7.10 -7.43
C ALA A 575 17.50 5.79 -6.80
N VAL A 576 16.57 5.06 -7.43
CA VAL A 576 16.14 3.71 -6.98
C VAL A 576 16.15 2.68 -8.12
N VAL A 577 16.66 1.49 -7.82
CA VAL A 577 16.53 0.27 -8.63
C VAL A 577 15.92 -0.81 -7.74
N ASP A 578 14.69 -1.23 -8.07
CA ASP A 578 14.01 -2.30 -7.33
C ASP A 578 14.56 -3.68 -7.71
N MET A 579 14.75 -4.51 -6.70
CA MET A 579 15.36 -5.84 -6.74
C MET A 579 14.37 -6.88 -6.21
N ASP A 580 14.34 -8.09 -6.77
CA ASP A 580 13.53 -9.19 -6.24
C ASP A 580 14.39 -10.09 -5.33
N MET A 581 13.81 -10.55 -4.22
CA MET A 581 14.45 -11.47 -3.29
C MET A 581 14.51 -12.91 -3.81
N ALA A 582 13.54 -13.31 -4.64
CA ALA A 582 13.49 -14.64 -5.25
C ALA A 582 14.39 -14.77 -6.48
N ASP A 583 14.84 -13.66 -7.08
CA ASP A 583 15.72 -13.68 -8.26
C ASP A 583 16.94 -14.57 -7.98
N PRO A 584 17.26 -15.53 -8.87
CA PRO A 584 18.56 -16.18 -8.90
C PRO A 584 19.69 -15.15 -8.96
N MET A 585 20.90 -15.53 -8.52
CA MET A 585 22.01 -14.59 -8.43
C MET A 585 22.33 -13.90 -9.76
N GLU A 586 22.27 -14.63 -10.87
CA GLU A 586 22.53 -14.10 -12.20
C GLU A 586 21.53 -13.02 -12.60
N ASP A 587 20.24 -13.25 -12.34
CA ASP A 587 19.17 -12.33 -12.70
C ASP A 587 19.18 -11.09 -11.80
N ALA A 588 19.52 -11.26 -10.51
CA ALA A 588 19.77 -10.15 -9.61
C ALA A 588 20.96 -9.28 -10.08
N ILE A 589 22.03 -9.89 -10.59
CA ILE A 589 23.18 -9.15 -11.16
C ILE A 589 22.77 -8.42 -12.43
N LYS A 590 22.07 -9.06 -13.37
CA LYS A 590 21.55 -8.43 -14.60
C LYS A 590 20.69 -7.21 -14.29
N ARG A 591 19.72 -7.38 -13.38
CA ARG A 591 18.82 -6.31 -12.94
C ARG A 591 19.57 -5.12 -12.34
N ALA A 592 20.57 -5.39 -11.50
CA ALA A 592 21.41 -4.35 -10.92
C ALA A 592 22.27 -3.64 -11.97
N VAL A 593 22.84 -4.38 -12.92
CA VAL A 593 23.64 -3.86 -14.04
C VAL A 593 22.79 -2.93 -14.91
N ASP A 594 21.61 -3.37 -15.33
CA ASP A 594 20.68 -2.57 -16.14
C ASP A 594 20.26 -1.29 -15.41
N GLY A 595 19.94 -1.42 -14.12
CA GLY A 595 19.60 -0.29 -13.27
C GLY A 595 20.74 0.72 -13.11
N VAL A 596 21.96 0.25 -12.88
CA VAL A 596 23.17 1.08 -12.74
C VAL A 596 23.55 1.75 -14.05
N VAL A 597 23.55 1.03 -15.17
CA VAL A 597 23.78 1.56 -16.52
C VAL A 597 22.79 2.69 -16.80
N ARG A 598 21.51 2.45 -16.57
CA ARG A 598 20.43 3.42 -16.75
C ARG A 598 20.59 4.65 -15.86
N VAL A 599 20.93 4.46 -14.59
CA VAL A 599 21.00 5.57 -13.61
C VAL A 599 22.29 6.36 -13.75
N LEU A 600 23.43 5.73 -14.02
CA LEU A 600 24.74 6.38 -14.10
C LEU A 600 25.13 6.81 -15.52
N GLY A 601 24.39 6.36 -16.55
CA GLY A 601 24.68 6.68 -17.94
C GLY A 601 25.99 6.03 -18.42
N LEU A 602 26.30 4.84 -17.91
CA LEU A 602 27.47 4.07 -18.31
C LEU A 602 27.18 3.27 -19.59
N PRO A 603 28.18 2.94 -20.40
CA PRO A 603 27.98 2.01 -21.52
C PRO A 603 27.51 0.66 -20.99
N ALA A 604 26.56 0.03 -21.70
CA ALA A 604 26.13 -1.33 -21.38
C ALA A 604 27.33 -2.29 -21.50
N PRO A 605 27.59 -3.16 -20.51
CA PRO A 605 28.69 -4.12 -20.59
C PRO A 605 28.41 -5.16 -21.69
N SER A 606 29.47 -5.71 -22.28
CA SER A 606 29.31 -6.82 -23.22
C SER A 606 28.79 -8.07 -22.49
N PRO A 607 28.15 -9.01 -23.21
CA PRO A 607 27.73 -10.29 -22.63
C PRO A 607 28.87 -11.04 -21.93
N GLU A 608 30.08 -10.99 -22.49
CA GLU A 608 31.28 -11.60 -21.90
C GLU A 608 31.65 -10.92 -20.59
N LYS A 609 31.65 -9.58 -20.55
CA LYS A 609 31.96 -8.81 -19.33
C LYS A 609 30.94 -9.04 -18.22
N LEU A 610 29.67 -9.16 -18.59
CA LEU A 610 28.60 -9.52 -17.67
C LEU A 610 28.81 -10.93 -17.10
N GLN A 611 29.17 -11.89 -17.95
CA GLN A 611 29.47 -13.27 -17.54
C GLN A 611 30.70 -13.35 -16.62
N GLU A 612 31.76 -12.59 -16.92
CA GLU A 612 32.93 -12.42 -16.04
C GLU A 612 32.53 -11.86 -14.67
N GLY A 613 31.63 -10.88 -14.64
CA GLY A 613 31.08 -10.31 -13.40
C GLY A 613 30.30 -11.33 -12.56
N ILE A 614 29.47 -12.15 -13.22
CA ILE A 614 28.75 -13.26 -12.59
C ILE A 614 29.74 -14.29 -12.02
N ALA A 615 30.74 -14.69 -12.81
CA ALA A 615 31.78 -15.62 -12.37
C ALA A 615 32.59 -15.07 -11.18
N ALA A 616 32.91 -13.77 -11.19
CA ALA A 616 33.60 -13.10 -10.10
C ALA A 616 32.76 -13.07 -8.81
N ALA A 617 31.45 -12.86 -8.92
CA ALA A 617 30.54 -12.91 -7.77
C ALA A 617 30.41 -14.32 -7.19
N LEU A 618 30.32 -15.34 -8.04
CA LEU A 618 30.29 -16.76 -7.63
C LEU A 618 31.62 -17.21 -6.98
N GLY A 619 32.75 -16.72 -7.48
CA GLY A 619 34.09 -17.04 -6.95
C GLY A 619 34.52 -16.20 -5.74
N TYR A 620 33.71 -15.26 -5.28
CA TYR A 620 34.11 -14.29 -4.25
C TYR A 620 34.31 -14.91 -2.85
N LYS A 621 35.50 -14.70 -2.27
CA LYS A 621 35.84 -15.05 -0.89
C LYS A 621 36.19 -13.79 -0.08
N PRO A 622 35.62 -13.56 1.13
CA PRO A 622 35.90 -12.37 1.92
C PRO A 622 37.36 -12.29 2.38
N LYS A 623 37.97 -11.10 2.31
CA LYS A 623 39.37 -10.87 2.73
C LYS A 623 39.54 -10.74 4.25
N VAL A 624 38.55 -10.19 4.95
CA VAL A 624 38.56 -10.06 6.42
C VAL A 624 37.53 -11.02 7.01
N LYS A 625 38.02 -12.05 7.73
CA LYS A 625 37.19 -12.90 8.58
C LYS A 625 37.17 -12.29 9.99
N LYS A 626 36.08 -11.60 10.38
CA LYS A 626 35.92 -11.17 11.78
C LYS A 626 35.87 -12.40 12.70
N ALA A 627 36.56 -12.37 13.83
CA ALA A 627 36.25 -13.28 14.94
C ALA A 627 34.83 -12.98 15.43
N ALA A 628 34.06 -14.01 15.80
CA ALA A 628 32.76 -13.79 16.42
C ALA A 628 32.93 -12.87 17.65
N GLU A 629 32.02 -11.91 17.85
CA GLU A 629 32.17 -10.97 18.97
C GLU A 629 32.24 -11.72 20.31
N PRO A 630 33.22 -11.43 21.20
CA PRO A 630 33.41 -12.18 22.45
C PRO A 630 32.25 -11.99 23.46
N LYS A 631 31.40 -10.96 23.29
CA LYS A 631 30.16 -10.81 24.06
C LYS A 631 29.08 -11.79 23.63
N LEU A 632 29.02 -12.09 22.33
CA LEU A 632 28.20 -13.19 21.82
C LEU A 632 28.83 -14.51 22.25
N GLU A 633 30.16 -14.69 22.25
CA GLU A 633 30.76 -15.94 22.74
C GLU A 633 30.51 -16.24 24.23
N LYS A 634 30.49 -15.23 25.12
CA LYS A 634 30.16 -15.48 26.55
C LYS A 634 28.67 -15.77 26.79
N ALA A 635 27.77 -15.26 25.94
CA ALA A 635 26.36 -15.66 25.94
C ALA A 635 26.16 -17.03 25.24
N LYS A 636 26.96 -17.31 24.19
CA LYS A 636 27.01 -18.58 23.43
C LYS A 636 27.56 -19.72 24.28
N ALA A 637 28.61 -19.52 25.09
CA ALA A 637 29.17 -20.53 25.98
C ALA A 637 28.22 -20.89 27.13
N LYS A 638 27.39 -19.93 27.61
CA LYS A 638 26.35 -20.20 28.61
C LYS A 638 25.08 -20.86 28.02
N ALA A 639 24.83 -20.71 26.71
CA ALA A 639 23.73 -21.36 26.00
C ALA A 639 24.14 -22.71 25.37
N GLN A 640 25.43 -22.91 25.08
CA GLN A 640 26.02 -24.10 24.44
C GLN A 640 25.88 -25.38 25.25
N ASP A 641 25.77 -25.29 26.58
CA ASP A 641 25.66 -26.48 27.44
C ASP A 641 24.23 -27.00 27.62
N LYS A 642 23.22 -26.33 27.03
CA LYS A 642 21.84 -26.78 27.15
C LYS A 642 21.34 -27.39 25.84
N PRO A 643 21.00 -28.70 25.83
CA PRO A 643 20.37 -29.31 24.67
C PRO A 643 19.07 -28.55 24.32
N PRO A 644 18.63 -28.58 23.05
CA PRO A 644 17.37 -27.96 22.65
C PRO A 644 16.23 -28.42 23.56
N ARG A 645 15.19 -27.60 23.71
CA ARG A 645 14.03 -28.01 24.51
C ARG A 645 13.22 -29.06 23.76
N TYR A 646 13.11 -28.93 22.45
CA TYR A 646 12.49 -29.88 21.55
C TYR A 646 13.02 -29.72 20.13
N PHE A 647 12.82 -30.74 19.29
CA PHE A 647 12.98 -30.64 17.85
C PHE A 647 11.61 -30.59 17.17
N GLY A 648 11.47 -29.74 16.16
CA GLY A 648 10.24 -29.61 15.39
C GLY A 648 10.45 -29.22 13.93
N LEU A 649 9.47 -29.52 13.08
CA LEU A 649 9.41 -29.01 11.71
C LEU A 649 8.86 -27.59 11.74
N LEU A 650 9.66 -26.59 11.33
CA LEU A 650 9.17 -25.22 11.20
C LEU A 650 8.29 -25.13 9.95
N ALA A 651 7.00 -24.86 10.13
CA ALA A 651 6.00 -24.90 9.08
C ALA A 651 5.98 -23.59 8.26
N GLU A 652 6.15 -23.68 6.95
CA GLU A 652 6.08 -22.57 5.99
C GLU A 652 4.62 -22.26 5.65
N VAL A 653 3.86 -21.82 6.66
CA VAL A 653 2.45 -21.49 6.54
C VAL A 653 2.13 -20.21 7.30
N ASN A 654 1.35 -19.34 6.69
CA ASN A 654 0.71 -18.25 7.42
C ASN A 654 -0.59 -18.79 8.02
N LEU A 655 -0.58 -19.22 9.30
CA LEU A 655 -1.75 -19.80 9.95
C LEU A 655 -2.97 -18.87 9.92
N LYS A 656 -2.77 -17.56 9.99
CA LYS A 656 -3.88 -16.58 9.94
C LYS A 656 -4.58 -16.63 8.58
N GLN A 657 -3.80 -16.63 7.50
CA GLN A 657 -4.32 -16.74 6.15
C GLN A 657 -4.93 -18.13 5.89
N ALA A 658 -4.18 -19.20 6.17
CA ALA A 658 -4.56 -20.57 5.83
C ALA A 658 -5.78 -21.09 6.61
N LEU A 659 -5.91 -20.71 7.89
CA LEU A 659 -7.05 -21.13 8.72
C LEU A 659 -8.17 -20.12 8.73
N GLY A 660 -7.88 -18.85 8.43
CA GLY A 660 -8.90 -17.84 8.12
C GLY A 660 -9.86 -18.40 7.10
N GLU A 661 -9.39 -18.68 5.88
CA GLU A 661 -10.18 -19.23 4.77
C GLU A 661 -10.96 -20.52 5.11
N ALA A 662 -10.41 -21.39 5.98
CA ALA A 662 -11.03 -22.64 6.39
C ALA A 662 -12.21 -22.47 7.36
N PHE A 663 -12.02 -21.71 8.44
CA PHE A 663 -13.07 -21.45 9.44
C PHE A 663 -14.15 -20.50 8.92
N ASP A 664 -13.76 -19.66 7.99
CA ASP A 664 -14.58 -18.78 7.18
C ASP A 664 -15.67 -19.52 6.41
N ALA A 665 -15.34 -20.71 5.88
CA ALA A 665 -16.29 -21.60 5.20
C ALA A 665 -17.23 -22.36 6.15
N GLN A 666 -16.88 -22.49 7.44
CA GLN A 666 -17.66 -23.22 8.44
C GLN A 666 -17.90 -22.40 9.73
N PRO A 667 -18.66 -21.29 9.65
CA PRO A 667 -18.74 -20.28 10.71
C PRO A 667 -19.36 -20.75 12.03
N LYS A 668 -20.17 -21.82 12.00
CA LYS A 668 -20.75 -22.44 13.21
C LYS A 668 -19.68 -23.10 14.09
N GLN A 669 -18.52 -23.42 13.53
CA GLN A 669 -17.41 -24.06 14.20
C GLN A 669 -16.25 -23.09 14.52
N ALA A 670 -16.36 -21.82 14.10
CA ALA A 670 -15.30 -20.81 14.17
C ALA A 670 -15.24 -20.01 15.49
N GLU A 671 -16.06 -20.33 16.49
CA GLU A 671 -16.07 -19.61 17.77
C GLU A 671 -14.69 -19.59 18.43
N PHE A 672 -14.08 -20.76 18.58
CA PHE A 672 -12.78 -20.88 19.23
C PHE A 672 -11.63 -20.32 18.38
N TRP A 673 -11.71 -20.38 17.05
CA TRP A 673 -10.74 -19.75 16.15
C TRP A 673 -10.73 -18.22 16.32
N ARG A 674 -11.92 -17.58 16.37
CA ARG A 674 -12.05 -16.14 16.58
C ARG A 674 -11.47 -15.69 17.92
N GLU A 675 -11.74 -16.44 19.00
CA GLU A 675 -11.11 -16.17 20.32
C GLU A 675 -9.58 -16.14 20.22
N LEU A 676 -8.97 -17.09 19.50
CA LEU A 676 -7.52 -17.14 19.31
C LEU A 676 -7.01 -16.01 18.41
N HIS A 677 -7.72 -15.72 17.32
CA HIS A 677 -7.37 -14.70 16.34
C HIS A 677 -7.40 -13.29 16.95
N ASP A 678 -8.53 -12.91 17.53
CA ASP A 678 -8.76 -11.56 18.07
C ASP A 678 -7.94 -11.29 19.32
N GLY A 679 -7.70 -12.34 20.12
CA GLY A 679 -6.79 -12.31 21.26
C GLY A 679 -5.31 -12.21 20.90
N SER A 680 -4.95 -12.16 19.60
CA SER A 680 -3.56 -12.24 19.12
C SER A 680 -2.81 -13.47 19.67
N ARG A 681 -3.51 -14.60 19.81
CA ARG A 681 -3.00 -15.86 20.36
C ARG A 681 -2.72 -16.94 19.31
N VAL A 682 -2.86 -16.61 18.03
CA VAL A 682 -2.41 -17.47 16.93
C VAL A 682 -0.88 -17.52 16.90
N THR A 683 -0.32 -18.72 16.79
CA THR A 683 1.12 -18.98 16.86
C THR A 683 1.87 -18.26 15.73
N ALA A 684 2.74 -17.32 16.09
CA ALA A 684 3.54 -16.54 15.13
C ALA A 684 4.65 -17.36 14.44
N ARG A 685 5.07 -18.48 15.05
CA ARG A 685 6.08 -19.41 14.51
C ARG A 685 5.51 -20.83 14.48
N PRO A 686 4.64 -21.15 13.52
CA PRO A 686 4.01 -22.46 13.44
C PRO A 686 5.06 -23.55 13.26
N HIS A 687 4.93 -24.63 14.02
CA HIS A 687 5.85 -25.76 13.96
C HIS A 687 5.14 -27.06 14.37
N VAL A 688 5.65 -28.18 13.88
CA VAL A 688 5.26 -29.53 14.29
C VAL A 688 6.29 -30.05 15.28
N THR A 689 5.92 -30.28 16.54
CA THR A 689 6.86 -30.87 17.50
C THR A 689 7.04 -32.36 17.19
N ILE A 690 8.29 -32.78 16.94
CA ILE A 690 8.62 -34.19 16.68
C ILE A 690 8.98 -34.90 17.98
N VAL A 691 9.89 -34.32 18.77
CA VAL A 691 10.38 -34.89 20.03
C VAL A 691 10.78 -33.79 21.02
N HIS A 692 10.43 -33.95 22.30
CA HIS A 692 10.72 -32.99 23.36
C HIS A 692 11.67 -33.60 24.39
N SER A 693 12.54 -32.79 25.01
CA SER A 693 13.54 -33.24 26.00
C SER A 693 12.94 -33.98 27.20
N LYS A 694 11.73 -33.60 27.64
CA LYS A 694 10.93 -34.30 28.66
C LYS A 694 10.54 -35.74 28.29
N SER A 695 10.64 -36.14 27.01
CA SER A 695 10.44 -37.53 26.58
C SER A 695 11.71 -38.38 26.70
N LEU A 696 12.85 -37.80 27.09
CA LEU A 696 14.08 -38.55 27.31
C LEU A 696 14.07 -39.25 28.67
N PRO A 697 14.65 -40.47 28.77
CA PRO A 697 15.42 -41.17 27.73
C PRO A 697 14.57 -42.00 26.75
N ALA A 698 13.25 -42.12 26.95
CA ALA A 698 12.39 -43.03 26.19
C ALA A 698 12.39 -42.81 24.67
N GLU A 699 12.46 -41.55 24.21
CA GLU A 699 12.53 -41.19 22.78
C GLU A 699 13.97 -40.83 22.31
N GLY A 700 15.00 -41.39 22.96
CA GLY A 700 16.41 -41.06 22.69
C GLY A 700 16.84 -41.25 21.24
N GLU A 701 16.41 -42.33 20.58
CA GLU A 701 16.80 -42.59 19.19
C GLU A 701 16.18 -41.57 18.21
N LEU A 702 14.90 -41.18 18.42
CA LEU A 702 14.24 -40.15 17.62
C LEU A 702 14.86 -38.78 17.85
N TRP A 703 15.28 -38.50 19.09
CA TRP A 703 16.02 -37.29 19.45
C TRP A 703 17.33 -37.19 18.68
N GLU A 704 18.14 -38.25 18.67
CA GLU A 704 19.42 -38.27 17.93
C GLU A 704 19.22 -38.16 16.41
N ARG A 705 18.18 -38.79 15.85
CA ARG A 705 17.84 -38.60 14.42
C ARG A 705 17.45 -37.15 14.10
N CYS A 706 16.64 -36.51 14.94
CA CYS A 706 16.28 -35.10 14.75
C CYS A 706 17.48 -34.17 14.92
N ARG A 707 18.37 -34.47 15.88
CA ARG A 707 19.63 -33.77 16.06
C ARG A 707 20.50 -33.89 14.81
N ALA A 708 20.68 -35.09 14.27
CA ALA A 708 21.45 -35.31 13.05
C ALA A 708 20.90 -34.50 11.88
N LEU A 709 19.59 -34.53 11.63
CA LEU A 709 18.95 -33.71 10.59
C LEU A 709 19.10 -32.19 10.83
N HIS A 710 19.01 -31.76 12.09
CA HIS A 710 19.22 -30.37 12.44
C HIS A 710 20.67 -29.93 12.22
N GLU A 711 21.64 -30.80 12.45
CA GLU A 711 23.07 -30.51 12.28
C GLU A 711 23.52 -30.55 10.81
N LEU A 712 22.68 -31.08 9.90
CA LEU A 712 22.96 -31.05 8.47
C LEU A 712 23.12 -29.59 7.96
N PRO A 713 24.11 -29.34 7.08
CA PRO A 713 24.31 -28.02 6.50
C PRO A 713 23.07 -27.51 5.78
N VAL A 714 22.42 -28.34 4.96
CA VAL A 714 21.15 -28.00 4.29
C VAL A 714 20.12 -29.06 4.68
N PRO A 715 19.36 -28.85 5.77
CA PRO A 715 18.42 -29.85 6.24
C PRO A 715 17.40 -30.18 5.15
N PRO A 716 16.99 -31.46 5.03
CA PRO A 716 15.97 -31.86 4.09
C PRO A 716 14.67 -31.06 4.28
N LEU A 717 14.04 -30.70 3.17
CA LEU A 717 12.73 -30.07 3.19
C LEU A 717 11.68 -31.18 3.19
N PHE A 718 10.81 -31.15 4.18
CA PHE A 718 9.68 -32.08 4.27
C PHE A 718 8.42 -31.36 3.83
N ARG A 719 7.50 -32.13 3.27
CA ARG A 719 6.16 -31.70 2.92
C ARG A 719 5.16 -32.57 3.68
N PHE A 720 4.14 -31.95 4.22
CA PHE A 720 3.05 -32.66 4.85
C PHE A 720 1.72 -32.05 4.46
N THR A 721 0.68 -32.85 4.61
CA THR A 721 -0.69 -32.48 4.34
C THR A 721 -1.41 -32.22 5.67
N VAL A 722 -2.27 -31.22 5.69
CA VAL A 722 -3.26 -31.02 6.74
C VAL A 722 -4.62 -31.11 6.09
N ARG A 723 -5.49 -31.99 6.61
CA ARG A 723 -6.88 -32.12 6.17
C ARG A 723 -7.88 -31.69 7.21
N HIS A 724 -7.47 -31.64 8.47
CA HIS A 724 -8.36 -31.35 9.59
C HIS A 724 -7.83 -30.21 10.45
N VAL A 725 -8.74 -29.46 11.05
CA VAL A 725 -8.47 -28.59 12.18
C VAL A 725 -9.26 -29.10 13.36
N ILE A 726 -8.64 -29.23 14.53
CA ILE A 726 -9.30 -29.78 15.72
C ILE A 726 -9.12 -28.87 16.94
N TRP A 727 -10.14 -28.82 17.81
CA TRP A 727 -10.10 -28.04 19.07
C TRP A 727 -11.05 -28.60 20.15
N ASN A 728 -10.81 -28.18 21.40
CA ASN A 728 -11.59 -28.57 22.58
C ASN A 728 -11.98 -27.38 23.49
N GLY A 729 -11.98 -26.16 22.94
CA GLY A 729 -12.27 -24.92 23.68
C GLY A 729 -11.14 -24.43 24.58
N ARG A 730 -10.00 -25.14 24.64
CA ARG A 730 -8.77 -24.69 25.33
C ARG A 730 -7.61 -24.52 24.37
N VAL A 731 -7.47 -25.41 23.40
CA VAL A 731 -6.38 -25.43 22.41
C VAL A 731 -6.89 -25.83 21.03
N MET A 732 -6.25 -25.32 19.98
CA MET A 732 -6.54 -25.64 18.59
C MET A 732 -5.28 -26.14 17.90
N ALA A 733 -5.41 -27.17 17.06
CA ALA A 733 -4.30 -27.83 16.39
C ALA A 733 -4.65 -28.32 14.98
N LEU A 734 -3.62 -28.45 14.14
CA LEU A 734 -3.68 -29.04 12.81
C LEU A 734 -3.00 -30.41 12.85
N PRO A 735 -3.74 -31.54 12.83
CA PRO A 735 -3.14 -32.86 12.71
C PRO A 735 -2.33 -32.95 11.42
N VAL A 736 -1.11 -33.47 11.53
CA VAL A 736 -0.23 -33.69 10.38
C VAL A 736 -0.50 -35.04 9.77
N GLU A 737 -0.67 -35.06 8.46
CA GLU A 737 -0.83 -36.23 7.60
C GLU A 737 0.21 -36.24 6.48
N ASP A 738 0.44 -37.41 5.87
CA ASP A 738 1.25 -37.56 4.66
C ASP A 738 2.62 -36.85 4.75
N LEU A 739 3.31 -36.92 5.90
CA LEU A 739 4.64 -36.35 6.05
C LEU A 739 5.63 -37.12 5.17
N VAL A 740 6.09 -36.46 4.11
CA VAL A 740 7.01 -36.99 3.10
C VAL A 740 8.21 -36.06 2.94
N LEU A 741 9.26 -36.58 2.32
CA LEU A 741 10.39 -35.80 1.86
C LEU A 741 10.03 -35.07 0.57
N GLU A 742 10.45 -33.81 0.42
CA GLU A 742 10.33 -33.07 -0.84
C GLU A 742 11.47 -33.44 -1.79
N GLU A 743 11.12 -33.90 -3.00
CA GLU A 743 12.04 -34.54 -3.97
C GLU A 743 13.19 -33.64 -4.46
N GLU A 744 13.08 -32.31 -4.32
CA GLU A 744 14.07 -31.35 -4.85
C GLU A 744 15.28 -31.07 -3.92
N THR A 745 15.45 -31.80 -2.81
CA THR A 745 16.55 -31.55 -1.87
C THR A 745 17.68 -32.57 -1.97
N GLY A 746 18.92 -32.10 -2.16
CA GLY A 746 20.13 -32.92 -2.38
C GLY A 746 20.62 -33.80 -1.22
N GLN A 747 19.81 -33.97 -0.17
CA GLN A 747 20.08 -34.87 0.97
C GLN A 747 18.90 -35.84 1.18
N ALA A 748 18.57 -36.55 0.11
CA ALA A 748 17.36 -37.36 0.03
C ALA A 748 17.41 -38.61 0.92
N GLN A 749 18.60 -39.15 1.21
CA GLN A 749 18.73 -40.40 1.98
C GLN A 749 18.40 -40.20 3.46
N GLU A 750 19.00 -39.20 4.12
CA GLU A 750 18.78 -38.92 5.55
C GLU A 750 17.34 -38.48 5.83
N GLY A 751 16.76 -37.72 4.90
CA GLY A 751 15.35 -37.32 4.96
C GLY A 751 14.39 -38.49 4.78
N ALA A 752 14.64 -39.37 3.79
CA ALA A 752 13.84 -40.57 3.58
C ALA A 752 13.94 -41.54 4.77
N ASP A 753 15.15 -41.75 5.29
CA ASP A 753 15.40 -42.57 6.48
C ASP A 753 14.64 -42.07 7.71
N PHE A 754 14.59 -40.75 7.92
CA PHE A 754 13.84 -40.14 9.01
C PHE A 754 12.34 -40.43 8.91
N VAL A 755 11.74 -40.24 7.73
CA VAL A 755 10.32 -40.51 7.49
C VAL A 755 10.01 -42.01 7.65
N ALA A 756 10.87 -42.89 7.15
CA ALA A 756 10.69 -44.34 7.23
C ALA A 756 10.76 -44.87 8.67
N LYS A 757 11.64 -44.30 9.52
CA LYS A 757 11.86 -44.74 10.92
C LYS A 757 10.95 -44.05 11.94
N LEU A 758 10.05 -43.16 11.51
CA LEU A 758 9.01 -42.57 12.35
C LEU A 758 7.94 -43.62 12.68
N ASN A 759 7.93 -44.11 13.92
CA ASN A 759 6.97 -45.12 14.38
C ASN A 759 5.52 -44.56 14.45
N HIS A 760 4.54 -45.46 14.57
CA HIS A 760 3.13 -45.10 14.56
C HIS A 760 2.77 -44.12 15.68
N GLU A 761 3.27 -44.35 16.90
CA GLU A 761 3.03 -43.47 18.05
C GLU A 761 3.57 -42.05 17.82
N ALA A 762 4.74 -41.90 17.21
CA ALA A 762 5.31 -40.61 16.90
C ALA A 762 4.54 -39.90 15.78
N ARG A 763 4.00 -40.64 14.80
CA ARG A 763 3.14 -40.10 13.75
C ARG A 763 1.79 -39.65 14.30
N ASP A 764 1.22 -40.39 15.26
CA ASP A 764 -0.09 -40.12 15.87
C ASP A 764 -0.16 -38.83 16.66
N LYS A 765 0.97 -38.39 17.19
CA LYS A 765 1.04 -37.13 17.94
C LYS A 765 1.39 -35.91 17.08
N LEU A 766 1.70 -36.05 15.78
CA LEU A 766 2.15 -34.93 14.97
C LEU A 766 1.03 -33.92 14.71
N HIS A 767 1.28 -32.67 15.07
CA HIS A 767 0.38 -31.56 14.84
C HIS A 767 1.10 -30.21 14.85
N VAL A 768 0.50 -29.21 14.19
CA VAL A 768 0.84 -27.80 14.39
C VAL A 768 -0.10 -27.22 15.43
N THR A 769 0.41 -26.66 16.53
CA THR A 769 -0.43 -25.91 17.46
C THR A 769 -0.81 -24.57 16.84
N VAL A 770 -2.11 -24.30 16.70
CA VAL A 770 -2.64 -23.08 16.13
C VAL A 770 -2.61 -21.96 17.16
N GLY A 771 -3.09 -22.23 18.37
CA GLY A 771 -3.09 -21.29 19.48
C GLY A 771 -3.76 -21.87 20.74
N THR A 772 -3.59 -21.18 21.86
CA THR A 772 -4.20 -21.55 23.16
C THR A 772 -5.07 -20.41 23.68
N ARG A 773 -6.17 -20.73 24.38
CA ARG A 773 -7.16 -19.75 24.85
C ARG A 773 -6.55 -18.66 25.76
N GLY A 774 -5.58 -19.05 26.57
CA GLY A 774 -4.95 -18.19 27.56
C GLY A 774 -3.51 -18.61 27.83
N SER A 775 -2.74 -17.74 28.48
CA SER A 775 -1.35 -18.04 28.88
C SER A 775 -1.25 -19.14 29.95
N ASN A 776 -2.37 -19.45 30.61
CA ASN A 776 -2.51 -20.55 31.56
C ASN A 776 -2.77 -21.92 30.90
N VAL A 777 -3.01 -21.97 29.58
CA VAL A 777 -3.20 -23.22 28.83
C VAL A 777 -1.89 -23.57 28.13
N ALA A 778 -1.36 -24.75 28.43
CA ALA A 778 -0.09 -25.19 27.87
C ALA A 778 -0.29 -25.71 26.42
N PRO A 779 0.55 -25.32 25.44
CA PRO A 779 0.46 -25.82 24.07
C PRO A 779 0.51 -27.35 23.96
N VAL A 780 1.16 -28.03 24.92
CA VAL A 780 1.24 -29.50 24.96
C VAL A 780 -0.14 -30.17 25.08
N GLU A 781 -1.18 -29.47 25.58
CA GLU A 781 -2.56 -29.98 25.60
C GLU A 781 -3.08 -30.32 24.18
N ALA A 782 -2.50 -29.72 23.12
CA ALA A 782 -2.81 -30.07 21.74
C ALA A 782 -2.45 -31.52 21.41
N LYS A 783 -1.34 -32.03 21.98
CA LYS A 783 -0.88 -33.41 21.77
C LYS A 783 -1.94 -34.41 22.23
N ASP A 784 -2.39 -34.28 23.47
CA ASP A 784 -3.36 -35.19 24.07
C ASP A 784 -4.71 -35.16 23.32
N MET A 785 -5.07 -33.97 22.80
CA MET A 785 -6.28 -33.79 21.99
C MET A 785 -6.17 -34.52 20.65
N VAL A 786 -5.05 -34.40 19.94
CA VAL A 786 -4.81 -35.07 18.64
C VAL A 786 -4.80 -36.59 18.83
N GLU A 787 -4.12 -37.10 19.85
CA GLU A 787 -4.05 -38.54 20.12
C GLU A 787 -5.43 -39.14 20.45
N LYS A 788 -6.25 -38.44 21.25
CA LYS A 788 -7.62 -38.87 21.56
C LYS A 788 -8.51 -38.84 20.33
N TRP A 789 -8.40 -37.80 19.51
CA TRP A 789 -9.16 -37.68 18.26
C TRP A 789 -8.82 -38.83 17.29
N ARG A 790 -7.53 -39.15 17.10
CA ARG A 790 -7.10 -40.30 16.26
C ARG A 790 -7.60 -41.65 16.78
N LYS A 791 -7.79 -41.78 18.10
CA LYS A 791 -8.39 -42.97 18.75
C LYS A 791 -9.93 -42.99 18.71
N GLY A 792 -10.57 -42.02 18.04
CA GLY A 792 -12.01 -41.97 17.83
C GLY A 792 -12.80 -41.20 18.89
N ASP A 793 -12.15 -40.36 19.71
CA ASP A 793 -12.87 -39.52 20.68
C ASP A 793 -13.72 -38.46 19.97
N LYS A 794 -15.04 -38.54 20.17
CA LYS A 794 -16.03 -37.63 19.59
C LYS A 794 -16.22 -36.34 20.38
N LYS A 795 -15.52 -36.16 21.51
CA LYS A 795 -15.57 -34.93 22.32
C LYS A 795 -14.70 -33.80 21.75
N VAL A 796 -13.89 -34.09 20.74
CA VAL A 796 -13.06 -33.10 20.04
C VAL A 796 -13.87 -32.53 18.87
N SER A 797 -13.88 -31.21 18.75
CA SER A 797 -14.48 -30.55 17.58
C SER A 797 -13.52 -30.65 16.39
N VAL A 798 -14.06 -30.92 15.20
CA VAL A 798 -13.29 -31.21 14.00
C VAL A 798 -13.87 -30.43 12.83
N LEU A 799 -12.99 -29.73 12.12
CA LEU A 799 -13.27 -29.04 10.88
C LEU A 799 -12.46 -29.71 9.76
N ASP A 800 -13.16 -30.24 8.75
CA ASP A 800 -12.53 -30.77 7.55
C ASP A 800 -12.24 -29.64 6.56
N LEU A 801 -10.97 -29.56 6.12
CA LEU A 801 -10.52 -28.61 5.11
C LEU A 801 -11.01 -29.06 3.73
N LYS A 802 -11.65 -28.14 3.01
CA LYS A 802 -12.19 -28.40 1.67
C LYS A 802 -11.10 -28.80 0.67
N GLU A 803 -9.96 -28.14 0.77
CA GLU A 803 -8.74 -28.51 0.05
C GLU A 803 -7.63 -28.78 1.08
N PRO A 804 -6.88 -29.88 0.94
CA PRO A 804 -5.79 -30.18 1.85
C PRO A 804 -4.71 -29.09 1.80
N LEU A 805 -4.31 -28.57 2.95
CA LEU A 805 -3.19 -27.63 3.04
C LEU A 805 -1.89 -28.40 2.89
N VAL A 806 -1.12 -28.04 1.86
CA VAL A 806 0.22 -28.60 1.62
C VAL A 806 1.25 -27.66 2.22
N VAL A 807 1.90 -28.10 3.30
CA VAL A 807 2.85 -27.28 4.06
C VAL A 807 4.24 -27.88 3.96
N LYS A 808 5.23 -27.02 3.73
CA LYS A 808 6.64 -27.41 3.73
C LYS A 808 7.31 -27.01 5.04
N GLY A 809 8.36 -27.71 5.44
CA GLY A 809 9.09 -27.36 6.65
C GLY A 809 10.38 -28.15 6.85
N ARG A 810 11.26 -27.65 7.71
CA ARG A 810 12.55 -28.30 8.03
C ARG A 810 12.68 -28.57 9.52
N ILE A 811 13.38 -29.66 9.86
CA ILE A 811 13.67 -30.02 11.25
C ILE A 811 14.61 -28.98 11.86
N LYS A 812 14.18 -28.39 12.99
CA LYS A 812 14.97 -27.46 13.79
C LYS A 812 14.90 -27.79 15.27
N GLY A 813 16.04 -27.67 15.95
CA GLY A 813 16.07 -27.56 17.41
C GLY A 813 15.47 -26.22 17.82
N MET A 814 14.69 -26.23 18.89
CA MET A 814 14.03 -25.05 19.44
C MET A 814 14.47 -24.86 20.88
N TRP A 815 15.07 -23.70 21.16
CA TRP A 815 15.52 -23.26 22.47
C TRP A 815 14.51 -22.25 23.03
N ASN A 816 14.44 -22.12 24.36
CA ASN A 816 13.50 -21.20 25.03
C ASN A 816 13.83 -19.73 24.79
#